data_AF-A0A9W4HVK8-F1
#
_entry.id   AF-A0A9W4HVK8-F1
#
_cell.length_a   1.000
_cell.length_b   1.000
_cell.length_c   1.000
_cell.angle_alpha   90.00
_cell.angle_beta   90.00
_cell.angle_gamma   90.00
#
_symmetry.space_group_name_H-M   'P 1'
#
loop_
_entity.id
_entity.type
_entity.pdbx_description
1 polymer ?
#
loop_
_entity_poly.entity_id
_entity_poly.type
_entity_poly.pdbx_seq_one_letter_code
_entity_poly.pdbx_strand_id
1 'polypeptide(L)'
;MPIRPLDEWAVGRTQSLPLASLKDSVIGIDASHYINQHLLNQSTREALLGALGGFPFALRANIEKELQVLKNLGVSCIFVFNGLEFGKKEQRAQSQSSRSFEQAWDLYDQQQADQVVDAFSSAGTPPPETLFRFLQRILVQNGVQFMVAPYSAAAQLYYLASGTNPVIDSVYAPSEALLFDIDKLITRIDTEPAQFFWITKQTCKEELGRLSDEQFLEFCLLLGSPFLRSFPLFENPAFPGKNPTIRDALPMFNAAGRSALTLCAQFDEDRRMQELQYTDLYKRAYMVVKHHVFIDVEGRVGPLDAENAPSDVHELIGQRLPEELYFYLSKGILGADVPNYLTSGQVRVTLPLGTEDTEIYRQLVGDTLTPTRTQSMSLLANSLHRFYQTKVIEIRPWFDENSERSITLKGIPSVKETIQSWRLHGDKLPEGVKNIKTPRGSFKFAVQSLSDSDFVAKSFATKDTPALSSQDDILSNVMWRFMQLRGYIDDKHKLTSWGQCLSQALSAIDPADNLEEAIFLAIEMLRLNLLNTKPWFSHVSGGPMRGSEEDKTFNMLISRVACIAKLQHKSIGYSGPLSRQLLCYRSLISEVRSALRNLVEVVLASMLLSGDIDRDRDDWTQVAIKLPFIDDNDCGLGIAVRTYLDDLPLQANSTSPEARADVKAKGKDWFQHSESFTGNLDLAFKLWDAVYAGTQNAGREFKESKLWEDANKYNMARLSYLLFGALTALSGFANAGSAVKDLIPSNFDDVVLKSGKPALVEFFAPWCGHCKTLAPVYEELAQTFAFAEDKVTIAKVDADENRSLGKRFGVQGFPTVKWFDGKSDKPEEYKGGRDIDSLSAFITEKTGVKPRSAQKEASNVEFLNDVSFKTTVGTDKDVLVAFTAPWCGHCKSLAPTWESLANDFARESNVVIAKVDAEAENARALTKEQGVTGYPTIKFFPKGSTEPETYSGARSEEAFIKFINQKAGTHRAPGGGLDATAGTIAVLDKIVSEHVAAQKLDKLVVEVKKAAEGLEDKYAEYYVKAADKLSKNEGYAAKEVARLQKILAKGGSAPEKLDDIVSRSNILSRFVGDVKHDEL
;
A
#
# COMPACT_ATOMS: atom_id res chain seq x y z
N MET A 1 21.22 21.51 13.49
CA MET A 1 22.44 21.39 12.66
C MET A 1 23.63 21.40 13.58
N PRO A 2 24.55 20.45 13.48
CA PRO A 2 25.73 20.44 14.34
C PRO A 2 26.69 21.60 14.00
N ILE A 3 27.70 21.82 14.83
CA ILE A 3 28.74 22.85 14.63
C ILE A 3 29.68 22.35 13.52
N ARG A 4 29.22 22.40 12.26
CA ARG A 4 29.95 21.83 11.11
C ARG A 4 31.43 22.22 11.05
N PRO A 5 31.83 23.48 11.26
CA PRO A 5 33.25 23.85 11.26
C PRO A 5 34.07 23.11 12.33
N LEU A 6 33.47 22.85 13.49
CA LEU A 6 34.09 22.12 14.58
C LEU A 6 34.12 20.61 14.30
N ASP A 7 33.04 20.03 13.75
CA ASP A 7 33.04 18.63 13.33
C ASP A 7 34.14 18.37 12.29
N GLU A 8 34.20 19.17 11.21
CA GLU A 8 35.20 19.05 10.15
C GLU A 8 36.63 19.20 10.69
N TRP A 9 36.85 20.15 11.62
CA TRP A 9 38.14 20.35 12.25
C TRP A 9 38.52 19.23 13.23
N ALA A 10 37.53 18.67 13.95
CA ALA A 10 37.71 17.63 14.94
C ALA A 10 38.04 16.27 14.32
N VAL A 11 37.54 15.98 13.10
CA VAL A 11 37.81 14.71 12.39
C VAL A 11 39.32 14.40 12.36
N GLY A 12 40.16 15.40 12.06
CA GLY A 12 41.62 15.25 12.02
C GLY A 12 42.30 15.11 13.39
N ARG A 13 41.54 15.14 14.49
CA ARG A 13 42.00 15.12 15.88
C ARG A 13 41.35 14.02 16.72
N THR A 14 40.46 13.25 16.11
CA THR A 14 39.85 12.11 16.78
C THR A 14 40.89 11.02 17.03
N GLN A 15 40.77 10.35 18.17
CA GLN A 15 41.48 9.12 18.48
C GLN A 15 40.56 7.94 18.15
N SER A 16 41.14 6.82 17.74
CA SER A 16 40.39 5.57 17.53
C SER A 16 40.72 4.55 18.61
N LEU A 17 39.71 3.79 19.03
CA LEU A 17 39.83 2.66 19.93
C LEU A 17 39.00 1.48 19.41
N PRO A 18 39.40 0.22 19.71
CA PRO A 18 38.57 -0.94 19.41
C PRO A 18 37.20 -0.83 20.09
N LEU A 19 36.12 -1.29 19.43
CA LEU A 19 34.78 -1.32 20.04
C LEU A 19 34.74 -2.15 21.33
N ALA A 20 35.62 -3.14 21.47
CA ALA A 20 35.76 -3.92 22.71
C ALA A 20 36.12 -3.07 23.94
N SER A 21 36.66 -1.86 23.77
CA SER A 21 36.91 -0.93 24.87
C SER A 21 35.62 -0.35 25.49
N LEU A 22 34.47 -0.50 24.82
CA LEU A 22 33.15 -0.11 25.33
C LEU A 22 32.44 -1.26 26.06
N LYS A 23 33.08 -2.42 26.21
CA LYS A 23 32.47 -3.60 26.84
C LYS A 23 31.83 -3.25 28.18
N ASP A 24 30.61 -3.74 28.39
CA ASP A 24 29.79 -3.58 29.60
C ASP A 24 29.44 -2.11 29.96
N SER A 25 29.60 -1.17 29.01
CA SER A 25 29.22 0.24 29.19
C SER A 25 27.80 0.55 28.69
N VAL A 26 27.23 1.64 29.20
CA VAL A 26 25.99 2.25 28.70
C VAL A 26 26.32 3.49 27.88
N ILE A 27 25.93 3.50 26.61
CA ILE A 27 26.16 4.61 25.69
C ILE A 27 24.87 5.39 25.49
N GLY A 28 24.91 6.70 25.76
CA GLY A 28 23.87 7.63 25.35
C GLY A 28 24.09 8.08 23.91
N ILE A 29 23.10 7.91 23.04
CA ILE A 29 23.22 8.13 21.60
C ILE A 29 22.28 9.25 21.16
N ASP A 30 22.81 10.29 20.52
CA ASP A 30 22.00 11.29 19.82
C ASP A 30 21.41 10.66 18.55
N ALA A 31 20.08 10.54 18.51
CA ALA A 31 19.39 9.87 17.42
C ALA A 31 19.52 10.61 16.07
N SER A 32 19.56 11.94 16.07
CA SER A 32 19.72 12.73 14.84
C SER A 32 21.12 12.51 14.26
N HIS A 33 22.15 12.51 15.09
CA HIS A 33 23.52 12.22 14.68
C HIS A 33 23.65 10.80 14.16
N TYR A 34 23.09 9.83 14.88
CA TYR A 34 23.07 8.42 14.50
C TYR A 34 22.52 8.20 13.08
N ILE A 35 21.33 8.75 12.81
CA ILE A 35 20.70 8.67 11.49
C ILE A 35 21.57 9.32 10.41
N ASN A 36 22.11 10.51 10.69
CA ASN A 36 22.97 11.22 9.73
C ASN A 36 24.23 10.42 9.39
N GLN A 37 24.82 9.70 10.34
CA GLN A 37 25.97 8.84 10.06
C GLN A 37 25.62 7.78 9.02
N HIS A 38 24.44 7.15 9.11
CA HIS A 38 24.01 6.19 8.08
C HIS A 38 23.68 6.85 6.73
N LEU A 39 23.05 8.03 6.74
CA LEU A 39 22.66 8.72 5.51
C LEU A 39 23.85 9.31 4.73
N LEU A 40 24.94 9.64 5.42
CA LEU A 40 26.10 10.30 4.82
C LEU A 40 27.30 9.36 4.60
N ASN A 41 27.40 8.26 5.34
CA ASN A 41 28.52 7.32 5.22
C ASN A 41 28.50 6.62 3.86
N GLN A 42 29.63 6.62 3.17
CA GLN A 42 29.78 6.04 1.83
C GLN A 42 29.35 4.58 1.72
N SER A 43 29.50 3.80 2.81
CA SER A 43 29.16 2.37 2.83
C SER A 43 27.66 2.09 3.00
N THR A 44 26.91 3.01 3.59
CA THR A 44 25.49 2.82 3.93
C THR A 44 24.55 3.79 3.21
N ARG A 45 25.08 4.89 2.65
CA ARG A 45 24.29 5.90 1.95
C ARG A 45 23.66 5.34 0.68
N GLU A 46 22.43 5.77 0.41
CA GLU A 46 21.71 5.42 -0.81
C GLU A 46 21.66 6.64 -1.73
N ALA A 47 22.45 6.59 -2.82
CA ALA A 47 22.66 7.74 -3.71
C ALA A 47 21.36 8.30 -4.32
N LEU A 48 20.40 7.43 -4.64
CA LEU A 48 19.14 7.79 -5.29
C LEU A 48 17.98 8.03 -4.31
N LEU A 49 18.24 8.04 -2.99
CA LEU A 49 17.20 8.27 -1.98
C LEU A 49 16.43 9.57 -2.23
N GLY A 50 17.13 10.65 -2.57
CA GLY A 50 16.51 11.95 -2.86
C GLY A 50 15.67 11.98 -4.15
N ALA A 51 15.84 10.99 -5.04
CA ALA A 51 15.03 10.85 -6.27
C ALA A 51 13.78 9.95 -6.08
N LEU A 52 13.73 9.18 -4.99
CA LEU A 52 12.63 8.27 -4.66
C LEU A 52 11.75 8.76 -3.50
N GLY A 53 12.36 9.46 -2.55
CA GLY A 53 11.78 9.70 -1.24
C GLY A 53 11.64 8.41 -0.42
N GLY A 54 10.94 8.51 0.71
CA GLY A 54 10.71 7.37 1.59
C GLY A 54 11.90 7.04 2.48
N PHE A 55 11.88 5.84 3.07
CA PHE A 55 12.95 5.34 3.92
C PHE A 55 14.00 4.62 3.08
N PRO A 56 15.31 4.74 3.43
CA PRO A 56 16.34 3.96 2.75
C PRO A 56 16.10 2.45 2.94
N PHE A 57 16.26 1.69 1.87
CA PHE A 57 16.01 0.24 1.83
C PHE A 57 16.94 -0.57 2.75
N ALA A 58 18.21 -0.15 2.88
CA ALA A 58 19.23 -0.84 3.67
C ALA A 58 19.28 -0.37 5.14
N LEU A 59 18.67 0.78 5.47
CA LEU A 59 18.85 1.42 6.78
C LEU A 59 18.46 0.51 7.95
N ARG A 60 17.31 -0.17 7.88
CA ARG A 60 16.88 -1.10 8.94
C ARG A 60 17.91 -2.20 9.18
N ALA A 61 18.33 -2.89 8.12
CA ALA A 61 19.27 -4.00 8.23
C ALA A 61 20.63 -3.54 8.78
N ASN A 62 21.10 -2.36 8.38
CA ASN A 62 22.34 -1.77 8.90
C ASN A 62 22.24 -1.49 10.40
N ILE A 63 21.15 -0.86 10.85
CA ILE A 63 20.92 -0.57 12.27
C ILE A 63 20.80 -1.87 13.07
N GLU A 64 20.01 -2.84 12.62
CA GLU A 64 19.83 -4.12 13.33
C GLU A 64 21.15 -4.88 13.47
N LYS A 65 21.98 -4.90 12.41
CA LYS A 65 23.32 -5.48 12.46
C LYS A 65 24.20 -4.77 13.49
N GLU A 66 24.22 -3.45 13.49
CA GLU A 66 25.03 -2.66 14.41
C GLU A 66 24.60 -2.83 15.87
N LEU A 67 23.29 -2.73 16.15
CA LEU A 67 22.74 -2.98 17.49
C LEU A 67 23.08 -4.39 17.98
N GLN A 68 23.06 -5.39 17.09
CA GLN A 68 23.46 -6.75 17.44
C GLN A 68 24.96 -6.85 17.78
N VAL A 69 25.84 -6.14 17.06
CA VAL A 69 27.27 -6.07 17.37
C VAL A 69 27.49 -5.45 18.76
N LEU A 70 26.85 -4.32 19.05
CA LEU A 70 26.95 -3.65 20.36
C LEU A 70 26.43 -4.56 21.49
N LYS A 71 25.28 -5.21 21.28
CA LYS A 71 24.70 -6.17 22.21
C LYS A 71 25.62 -7.36 22.49
N ASN A 72 26.29 -7.89 21.46
CA ASN A 72 27.24 -9.00 21.62
C ASN A 72 28.47 -8.61 22.45
N LEU A 73 28.81 -7.32 22.48
CA LEU A 73 29.88 -6.75 23.32
C LEU A 73 29.41 -6.39 24.74
N GLY A 74 28.15 -6.66 25.09
CA GLY A 74 27.58 -6.26 26.38
C GLY A 74 27.32 -4.76 26.50
N VAL A 75 27.37 -4.01 25.40
CA VAL A 75 27.10 -2.57 25.38
C VAL A 75 25.59 -2.34 25.42
N SER A 76 25.14 -1.54 26.40
CA SER A 76 23.76 -1.06 26.47
C SER A 76 23.64 0.31 25.81
N CYS A 77 22.51 0.58 25.16
CA CYS A 77 22.30 1.86 24.46
C CYS A 77 21.02 2.55 24.95
N ILE A 78 21.10 3.87 25.12
CA ILE A 78 19.96 4.74 25.36
C ILE A 78 19.94 5.80 24.25
N PHE A 79 18.95 5.72 23.36
CA PHE A 79 18.78 6.70 22.30
C PHE A 79 18.01 7.92 22.81
N VAL A 80 18.54 9.11 22.53
CA VAL A 80 17.90 10.38 22.88
C VAL A 80 17.55 11.13 21.61
N PHE A 81 16.27 11.39 21.43
CA PHE A 81 15.72 12.13 20.29
C PHE A 81 15.52 13.60 20.66
N ASN A 82 15.70 14.49 19.68
CA ASN A 82 15.29 15.89 19.83
C ASN A 82 13.76 15.98 19.99
N GLY A 83 13.31 16.88 20.86
CA GLY A 83 11.90 17.10 21.14
C GLY A 83 11.34 18.38 20.54
N LEU A 84 10.84 19.27 21.39
CA LEU A 84 10.25 20.53 20.97
C LEU A 84 11.29 21.47 20.36
N GLU A 85 10.82 22.37 19.51
CA GLU A 85 11.64 23.47 19.02
C GLU A 85 11.88 24.47 20.15
N PHE A 86 13.12 24.96 20.24
CA PHE A 86 13.48 26.01 21.18
C PHE A 86 13.54 27.37 20.46
N GLY A 87 13.09 28.42 21.14
CA GLY A 87 13.12 29.81 20.66
C GLY A 87 12.28 30.05 19.39
N LYS A 88 12.49 31.21 18.74
CA LYS A 88 11.93 31.50 17.41
C LYS A 88 12.97 31.15 16.36
N LYS A 89 12.72 30.10 15.55
CA LYS A 89 13.62 29.78 14.43
C LYS A 89 13.58 30.87 13.36
N GLU A 90 14.73 31.32 12.90
CA GLU A 90 14.83 32.13 11.68
C GLU A 90 14.61 31.23 10.44
N GLN A 91 13.95 31.76 9.42
CA GLN A 91 13.78 31.08 8.15
C GLN A 91 15.12 31.13 7.39
N ARG A 92 15.78 29.99 7.23
CA ARG A 92 16.95 29.87 6.36
C ARG A 92 16.50 29.56 4.93
N ALA A 93 17.09 30.25 3.95
CA ALA A 93 16.85 29.94 2.55
C ALA A 93 17.31 28.50 2.22
N GLN A 94 16.40 27.64 1.78
CA GLN A 94 16.68 26.27 1.28
C GLN A 94 17.45 26.26 -0.06
N SER A 95 17.93 27.41 -0.55
CA SER A 95 18.23 27.64 -1.98
C SER A 95 19.39 26.83 -2.56
N GLN A 96 20.36 26.38 -1.76
CA GLN A 96 21.53 25.66 -2.30
C GLN A 96 21.24 24.20 -2.62
N SER A 97 20.62 23.46 -1.70
CA SER A 97 20.33 22.04 -1.90
C SER A 97 19.30 21.84 -3.03
N SER A 98 18.27 22.68 -3.10
CA SER A 98 17.30 22.67 -4.21
C SER A 98 17.99 22.84 -5.58
N ARG A 99 18.97 23.75 -5.71
CA ARG A 99 19.73 23.91 -6.97
C ARG A 99 20.53 22.67 -7.35
N SER A 100 21.14 22.00 -6.38
CA SER A 100 21.88 20.76 -6.63
C SER A 100 20.97 19.61 -7.08
N PHE A 101 19.74 19.54 -6.55
CA PHE A 101 18.73 18.58 -7.03
C PHE A 101 18.25 18.89 -8.45
N GLU A 102 18.05 20.15 -8.80
CA GLU A 102 17.72 20.54 -10.18
C GLU A 102 18.82 20.10 -11.16
N GLN A 103 20.09 20.34 -10.81
CA GLN A 103 21.23 19.90 -11.63
C GLN A 103 21.28 18.37 -11.79
N ALA A 104 20.95 17.61 -10.75
CA ALA A 104 20.89 16.16 -10.83
C ALA A 104 19.77 15.68 -11.78
N TRP A 105 18.62 16.36 -11.78
CA TRP A 105 17.53 16.10 -12.72
C TRP A 105 17.89 16.50 -14.15
N ASP A 106 18.56 17.63 -14.36
CA ASP A 106 19.04 18.06 -15.69
C ASP A 106 19.97 17.01 -16.32
N LEU A 107 20.88 16.43 -15.52
CA LEU A 107 21.77 15.36 -15.96
C LEU A 107 21.00 14.09 -16.32
N TYR A 108 19.96 13.76 -15.56
CA TYR A 108 19.10 12.60 -15.83
C TYR A 108 18.31 12.78 -17.12
N ASP A 109 17.74 13.96 -17.34
CA ASP A 109 16.98 14.29 -18.55
C ASP A 109 17.88 14.33 -19.80
N GLN A 110 19.16 14.66 -19.63
CA GLN A 110 20.20 14.56 -20.67
C GLN A 110 20.77 13.14 -20.87
N GLN A 111 20.24 12.13 -20.15
CA GLN A 111 20.67 10.73 -20.21
C GLN A 111 22.14 10.51 -19.83
N GLN A 112 22.72 11.37 -18.98
CA GLN A 112 24.10 11.27 -18.52
C GLN A 112 24.22 10.36 -17.28
N ALA A 113 23.86 9.08 -17.44
CA ALA A 113 23.70 8.12 -16.34
C ALA A 113 24.88 8.05 -15.35
N ASP A 114 26.13 8.13 -15.85
CA ASP A 114 27.34 8.03 -15.03
C ASP A 114 27.48 9.19 -14.02
N GLN A 115 26.96 10.38 -14.35
CA GLN A 115 27.04 11.57 -13.48
C GLN A 115 25.82 11.74 -12.57
N VAL A 116 24.68 11.13 -12.93
CA VAL A 116 23.41 11.27 -12.20
C VAL A 116 23.52 10.77 -10.77
N VAL A 117 24.11 9.58 -10.58
CA VAL A 117 24.21 8.94 -9.26
C VAL A 117 25.04 9.80 -8.31
N ASP A 118 26.18 10.31 -8.78
CA ASP A 118 27.06 11.19 -7.99
C ASP A 118 26.41 12.54 -7.69
N ALA A 119 25.66 13.09 -8.66
CA ALA A 119 24.94 14.35 -8.50
C ALA A 119 23.84 14.24 -7.43
N PHE A 120 22.98 13.21 -7.50
CA PHE A 120 21.96 12.97 -6.47
C PHE A 120 22.59 12.66 -5.11
N SER A 121 23.65 11.84 -5.08
CA SER A 121 24.35 11.52 -3.84
C SER A 121 24.93 12.76 -3.16
N SER A 122 25.23 13.82 -3.91
CA SER A 122 25.83 15.05 -3.40
C SER A 122 24.80 16.17 -3.18
N ALA A 123 23.56 16.01 -3.66
CA ALA A 123 22.53 17.04 -3.62
C ALA A 123 21.94 17.26 -2.22
N GLY A 124 21.96 16.22 -1.36
CA GLY A 124 21.56 16.28 0.04
C GLY A 124 20.75 15.05 0.48
N THR A 125 20.43 15.00 1.76
CA THR A 125 19.64 13.92 2.36
C THR A 125 18.43 14.48 3.11
N PRO A 126 17.35 13.70 3.31
CA PRO A 126 16.22 14.11 4.13
C PRO A 126 16.64 14.46 5.57
N PRO A 127 15.94 15.39 6.24
CA PRO A 127 16.18 15.68 7.65
C PRO A 127 15.98 14.42 8.52
N PRO A 128 16.85 14.14 9.50
CA PRO A 128 16.78 12.92 10.32
C PRO A 128 15.48 12.82 11.12
N GLU A 129 14.83 13.94 11.44
CA GLU A 129 13.54 14.00 12.15
C GLU A 129 12.44 13.21 11.42
N THR A 130 12.50 13.16 10.08
CA THR A 130 11.56 12.39 9.26
C THR A 130 11.67 10.86 9.49
N LEU A 131 12.79 10.39 10.06
CA LEU A 131 13.08 8.99 10.34
C LEU A 131 12.93 8.63 11.83
N PHE A 132 12.53 9.57 12.69
CA PHE A 132 12.48 9.33 14.13
C PHE A 132 11.55 8.18 14.52
N ARG A 133 10.30 8.19 14.02
CA ARG A 133 9.33 7.12 14.33
C ARG A 133 9.79 5.76 13.80
N PHE A 134 10.42 5.76 12.63
CA PHE A 134 11.01 4.57 12.03
C PHE A 134 12.10 3.97 12.92
N LEU A 135 13.05 4.80 13.39
CA LEU A 135 14.11 4.37 14.30
C LEU A 135 13.54 3.91 15.64
N GLN A 136 12.64 4.68 16.27
CA GLN A 136 12.00 4.32 17.54
C GLN A 136 11.37 2.92 17.50
N ARG A 137 10.69 2.58 16.39
CA ARG A 137 10.11 1.25 16.21
C ARG A 137 11.19 0.16 16.12
N ILE A 138 12.28 0.39 15.37
CA ILE A 138 13.41 -0.56 15.30
C ILE A 138 14.01 -0.77 16.69
N LEU A 139 14.22 0.31 17.46
CA LEU A 139 14.79 0.24 18.81
C LEU A 139 13.91 -0.60 19.74
N VAL A 140 12.60 -0.34 19.78
CA VAL A 140 11.66 -1.12 20.60
C VAL A 140 11.63 -2.59 20.18
N GLN A 141 11.62 -2.88 18.88
CA GLN A 141 11.65 -4.25 18.36
C GLN A 141 12.94 -5.01 18.74
N ASN A 142 14.05 -4.29 18.96
CA ASN A 142 15.33 -4.85 19.37
C ASN A 142 15.57 -4.79 20.90
N GLY A 143 14.58 -4.32 21.68
CA GLY A 143 14.71 -4.19 23.13
C GLY A 143 15.66 -3.07 23.58
N VAL A 144 15.90 -2.07 22.74
CA VAL A 144 16.75 -0.92 23.02
C VAL A 144 15.89 0.24 23.53
N GLN A 145 16.34 0.87 24.61
CA GLN A 145 15.63 1.98 25.23
C GLN A 145 15.82 3.28 24.44
N PHE A 146 14.78 4.09 24.42
CA PHE A 146 14.87 5.45 23.93
C PHE A 146 14.05 6.42 24.78
N MET A 147 14.39 7.70 24.66
CA MET A 147 13.55 8.80 25.12
C MET A 147 13.59 9.97 24.15
N VAL A 148 12.55 10.80 24.16
CA VAL A 148 12.57 12.11 23.51
C VAL A 148 12.87 13.18 24.57
N ALA A 149 13.90 13.98 24.34
CA ALA A 149 14.24 15.11 25.20
C ALA A 149 13.13 16.16 25.16
N PRO A 150 12.99 17.04 26.18
CA PRO A 150 12.06 18.17 26.10
C PRO A 150 12.35 19.08 24.89
N TYR A 151 13.63 19.34 24.61
CA TYR A 151 14.11 20.18 23.51
C TYR A 151 15.33 19.56 22.83
N SER A 152 16.55 19.84 23.30
CA SER A 152 17.80 19.31 22.71
C SER A 152 18.19 17.94 23.30
N ALA A 153 18.49 16.98 22.43
CA ALA A 153 19.06 15.68 22.81
C ALA A 153 20.44 15.84 23.46
N ALA A 154 21.27 16.77 22.99
CA ALA A 154 22.60 17.02 23.55
C ALA A 154 22.53 17.48 25.02
N ALA A 155 21.60 18.36 25.36
CA ALA A 155 21.37 18.80 26.75
C ALA A 155 20.88 17.65 27.64
N GLN A 156 19.97 16.83 27.12
CA GLN A 156 19.46 15.67 27.84
C GLN A 156 20.55 14.61 28.05
N LEU A 157 21.40 14.35 27.05
CA LEU A 157 22.56 13.46 27.18
C LEU A 157 23.55 13.95 28.22
N TYR A 158 23.81 15.26 28.30
CA TYR A 158 24.61 15.84 29.37
C TYR A 158 24.03 15.54 30.75
N TYR A 159 22.71 15.74 30.93
CA TYR A 159 22.05 15.39 32.19
C TYR A 159 22.18 13.89 32.52
N LEU A 160 22.00 13.00 31.54
CA LEU A 160 22.13 11.56 31.76
C LEU A 160 23.57 11.13 32.08
N ALA A 161 24.59 11.86 31.60
CA ALA A 161 26.00 11.56 31.84
C ALA A 161 26.53 12.15 33.15
N SER A 162 26.08 13.35 33.52
CA SER A 162 26.69 14.17 34.58
C SER A 162 25.71 14.67 35.64
N GLY A 163 24.42 14.30 35.54
CA GLY A 163 23.38 14.70 36.49
C GLY A 163 23.53 14.06 37.87
N THR A 164 22.55 14.29 38.75
CA THR A 164 22.54 13.76 40.12
C THR A 164 22.54 12.24 40.17
N ASN A 165 21.94 11.59 39.17
CA ASN A 165 21.88 10.15 38.98
C ASN A 165 22.37 9.82 37.55
N PRO A 166 23.70 9.72 37.32
CA PRO A 166 24.21 9.42 35.99
C PRO A 166 23.84 7.99 35.59
N VAL A 167 23.35 7.83 34.36
CA VAL A 167 22.86 6.54 33.81
C VAL A 167 23.56 6.15 32.50
N ILE A 168 24.46 6.98 31.97
CA ILE A 168 25.30 6.66 30.81
C ILE A 168 26.78 6.90 31.12
N ASP A 169 27.65 6.05 30.56
CA ASP A 169 29.11 6.11 30.73
C ASP A 169 29.80 6.92 29.63
N SER A 170 29.18 7.03 28.46
CA SER A 170 29.75 7.70 27.28
C SER A 170 28.66 8.25 26.38
N VAL A 171 28.99 9.32 25.64
CA VAL A 171 28.07 10.00 24.73
C VAL A 171 28.52 9.82 23.29
N TYR A 172 27.62 9.31 22.44
CA TYR A 172 27.78 9.28 20.99
C TYR A 172 26.87 10.33 20.35
N ALA A 173 27.46 11.47 19.97
CA ALA A 173 26.72 12.65 19.52
C ALA A 173 27.59 13.53 18.60
N PRO A 174 27.03 14.58 17.96
CA PRO A 174 27.83 15.53 17.18
C PRO A 174 28.59 16.49 18.12
N SER A 175 29.50 17.30 17.59
CA SER A 175 30.27 18.27 18.41
C SER A 175 29.42 19.31 19.14
N GLU A 176 28.14 19.48 18.77
CA GLU A 176 27.15 20.25 19.52
C GLU A 176 27.08 19.83 21.00
N ALA A 177 27.28 18.54 21.29
CA ALA A 177 27.31 18.02 22.65
C ALA A 177 28.39 18.69 23.53
N LEU A 178 29.48 19.18 22.94
CA LEU A 178 30.56 19.87 23.66
C LEU A 178 30.18 21.29 24.14
N LEU A 179 29.05 21.84 23.65
CA LEU A 179 28.47 23.07 24.20
C LEU A 179 27.96 22.85 25.63
N PHE A 180 27.53 21.63 25.92
CA PHE A 180 27.21 21.15 27.25
C PHE A 180 28.50 20.57 27.87
N ASP A 181 28.62 20.48 29.19
CA ASP A 181 29.87 20.05 29.86
C ASP A 181 30.11 18.54 29.78
N ILE A 182 30.03 18.00 28.57
CA ILE A 182 30.42 16.65 28.17
C ILE A 182 31.91 16.69 27.80
N ASP A 183 32.74 15.99 28.57
CA ASP A 183 34.18 15.94 28.27
C ASP A 183 34.50 14.93 27.16
N LYS A 184 34.06 13.68 27.27
CA LYS A 184 34.38 12.60 26.31
C LYS A 184 33.24 12.41 25.32
N LEU A 185 33.53 12.57 24.03
CA LEU A 185 32.55 12.47 22.96
C LEU A 185 32.99 11.43 21.91
N ILE A 186 32.18 10.39 21.72
CA ILE A 186 32.28 9.49 20.57
C ILE A 186 31.64 10.22 19.39
N THR A 187 32.38 10.36 18.29
CA THR A 187 31.94 11.07 17.08
C THR A 187 31.51 10.13 15.97
N ARG A 188 32.05 8.89 15.95
CA ARG A 188 31.72 7.86 14.96
C ARG A 188 31.94 6.46 15.53
N ILE A 189 31.06 5.52 15.18
CA ILE A 189 31.23 4.09 15.41
C ILE A 189 31.28 3.41 14.05
N ASP A 190 32.28 2.55 13.84
CA ASP A 190 32.39 1.67 12.69
C ASP A 190 32.31 0.22 13.18
N THR A 191 31.42 -0.59 12.60
CA THR A 191 31.36 -2.03 12.93
C THR A 191 32.38 -2.84 12.13
N GLU A 192 32.82 -2.32 10.98
CA GLU A 192 33.75 -2.97 10.07
C GLU A 192 34.74 -1.93 9.50
N PRO A 193 35.97 -1.81 10.05
CA PRO A 193 36.50 -2.54 11.21
C PRO A 193 35.83 -2.12 12.53
N ALA A 194 35.76 -3.02 13.51
CA ALA A 194 35.07 -2.81 14.79
C ALA A 194 35.80 -1.83 15.72
N GLN A 195 35.68 -0.53 15.45
CA GLN A 195 36.32 0.56 16.19
C GLN A 195 35.39 1.77 16.36
N PHE A 196 35.70 2.65 17.30
CA PHE A 196 35.03 3.94 17.44
C PHE A 196 36.04 5.08 17.50
N PHE A 197 35.59 6.26 17.10
CA PHE A 197 36.35 7.49 17.06
C PHE A 197 35.80 8.46 18.10
N TRP A 198 36.69 9.09 18.84
CA TRP A 198 36.31 9.95 19.94
C TRP A 198 37.28 11.12 20.10
N ILE A 199 36.83 12.15 20.83
CA ILE A 199 37.60 13.35 21.15
C ILE A 199 37.22 13.84 22.55
N THR A 200 38.09 14.61 23.20
CA THR A 200 37.75 15.29 24.46
C THR A 200 37.57 16.79 24.27
N LYS A 201 36.68 17.39 25.07
CA LYS A 201 36.55 18.84 25.19
C LYS A 201 37.88 19.48 25.57
N GLN A 202 38.65 18.82 26.46
CA GLN A 202 39.97 19.28 26.86
C GLN A 202 40.97 19.34 25.70
N THR A 203 41.04 18.32 24.85
CA THR A 203 41.89 18.34 23.64
C THR A 203 41.48 19.47 22.70
N CYS A 204 40.18 19.66 22.48
CA CYS A 204 39.68 20.78 21.68
C CYS A 204 40.15 22.13 22.23
N LYS A 205 40.01 22.35 23.55
CA LYS A 205 40.44 23.58 24.23
C LYS A 205 41.94 23.82 24.10
N GLU A 206 42.76 22.79 24.27
CA GLU A 206 44.22 22.89 24.18
C GLU A 206 44.67 23.28 22.77
N GLU A 207 44.14 22.61 21.75
CA GLU A 207 44.49 22.87 20.35
C GLU A 207 43.93 24.20 19.80
N LEU A 208 42.81 24.68 20.35
CA LEU A 208 42.25 26.00 20.01
C LEU A 208 42.89 27.16 20.79
N GLY A 209 44.10 26.95 21.32
CA GLY A 209 44.88 28.00 21.97
C GLY A 209 44.65 28.11 23.48
N ARG A 210 44.35 27.00 24.14
CA ARG A 210 44.09 26.89 25.59
C ARG A 210 42.93 27.79 26.02
N LEU A 211 41.78 27.61 25.39
CA LEU A 211 40.55 28.30 25.76
C LEU A 211 40.04 27.80 27.13
N SER A 212 39.47 28.70 27.95
CA SER A 212 38.66 28.28 29.10
C SER A 212 37.34 27.64 28.64
N ASP A 213 36.59 27.00 29.55
CA ASP A 213 35.29 26.40 29.19
C ASP A 213 34.29 27.45 28.68
N GLU A 214 34.30 28.64 29.28
CA GLU A 214 33.50 29.76 28.83
C GLU A 214 33.94 30.26 27.45
N GLN A 215 35.24 30.52 27.26
CA GLN A 215 35.77 30.96 25.96
C GLN A 215 35.53 29.93 24.84
N PHE A 216 35.60 28.64 25.17
CA PHE A 216 35.30 27.56 24.25
C PHE A 216 33.82 27.56 23.85
N LEU A 217 32.90 27.67 24.81
CA LEU A 217 31.47 27.80 24.55
C LEU A 217 31.17 29.01 23.66
N GLU A 218 31.71 30.19 24.00
CA GLU A 218 31.54 31.41 23.23
C GLU A 218 32.02 31.25 21.79
N PHE A 219 33.23 30.71 21.60
CA PHE A 219 33.79 30.50 20.28
C PHE A 219 32.97 29.51 19.46
N CYS A 220 32.55 28.39 20.06
CA CYS A 220 31.73 27.38 19.40
C CYS A 220 30.36 27.93 18.97
N LEU A 221 29.73 28.78 19.78
CA LEU A 221 28.49 29.47 19.40
C LEU A 221 28.71 30.38 18.17
N LEU A 222 29.81 31.15 18.14
CA LEU A 222 30.14 32.02 17.00
C LEU A 222 30.44 31.28 15.70
N LEU A 223 30.96 30.04 15.77
CA LEU A 223 31.14 29.19 14.58
C LEU A 223 29.81 28.77 13.95
N GLY A 224 28.72 28.79 14.73
CA GLY A 224 27.37 28.44 14.32
C GLY A 224 26.93 27.09 14.88
N SER A 225 25.73 27.05 15.43
CA SER A 225 25.10 25.91 16.09
C SER A 225 23.59 25.89 15.78
N PRO A 226 22.78 24.96 16.35
CA PRO A 226 21.32 25.10 16.28
C PRO A 226 20.80 26.32 17.04
N PHE A 227 21.54 26.82 18.03
CA PHE A 227 21.15 27.93 18.90
C PHE A 227 21.49 29.30 18.32
N LEU A 228 22.54 29.37 17.50
CA LEU A 228 23.04 30.62 16.93
C LEU A 228 23.55 30.40 15.51
N ARG A 229 23.16 31.24 14.56
CA ARG A 229 23.77 31.26 13.23
C ARG A 229 25.24 31.66 13.32
N SER A 230 26.06 31.28 12.34
CA SER A 230 27.47 31.66 12.32
C SER A 230 27.65 33.18 12.35
N PHE A 231 28.72 33.64 13.00
CA PHE A 231 29.05 35.05 13.08
C PHE A 231 29.22 35.62 11.66
N PRO A 232 28.48 36.68 11.27
CA PRO A 232 28.41 37.12 9.87
C PRO A 232 29.75 37.43 9.22
N LEU A 233 30.74 37.85 10.03
CA LEU A 233 32.07 38.22 9.56
C LEU A 233 32.98 37.00 9.31
N PHE A 234 32.61 35.81 9.81
CA PHE A 234 33.31 34.57 9.45
C PHE A 234 32.87 34.03 8.08
N GLU A 235 31.71 34.46 7.58
CA GLU A 235 31.22 34.09 6.26
C GLU A 235 31.96 34.90 5.17
N ASN A 236 32.45 34.21 4.13
CA ASN A 236 33.20 34.85 3.06
C ASN A 236 32.25 35.53 2.05
N PRO A 237 32.30 36.86 1.86
CA PRO A 237 31.43 37.57 0.92
C PRO A 237 31.62 37.15 -0.55
N ALA A 238 32.84 36.71 -0.92
CA ALA A 238 33.15 36.28 -2.28
C ALA A 238 32.54 34.91 -2.63
N PHE A 239 32.18 34.11 -1.63
CA PHE A 239 31.55 32.81 -1.79
C PHE A 239 30.37 32.66 -0.82
N PRO A 240 29.23 33.32 -1.11
CA PRO A 240 28.04 33.25 -0.26
C PRO A 240 27.61 31.80 0.01
N GLY A 241 27.54 31.42 1.28
CA GLY A 241 27.16 30.09 1.74
C GLY A 241 28.31 29.07 1.89
N LYS A 242 29.57 29.48 1.73
CA LYS A 242 30.70 28.66 2.23
C LYS A 242 30.73 28.73 3.76
N ASN A 243 30.72 27.57 4.42
CA ASN A 243 30.82 27.50 5.89
C ASN A 243 32.12 28.16 6.38
N PRO A 244 32.10 28.82 7.54
CA PRO A 244 33.32 29.36 8.14
C PRO A 244 34.28 28.24 8.52
N THR A 245 35.59 28.49 8.48
CA THR A 245 36.59 27.54 8.97
C THR A 245 37.18 28.01 10.29
N ILE A 246 37.57 27.07 11.15
CA ILE A 246 38.25 27.41 12.42
C ILE A 246 39.54 28.21 12.17
N ARG A 247 40.25 27.92 11.08
CA ARG A 247 41.48 28.63 10.71
C ARG A 247 41.25 30.13 10.49
N ASP A 248 40.12 30.50 9.89
CA ASP A 248 39.79 31.88 9.59
C ASP A 248 39.14 32.59 10.78
N ALA A 249 38.32 31.86 11.55
CA ALA A 249 37.56 32.41 12.68
C ALA A 249 38.41 32.62 13.96
N LEU A 250 39.29 31.69 14.29
CA LEU A 250 40.04 31.71 15.55
C LEU A 250 40.96 32.94 15.72
N PRO A 251 41.69 33.42 14.69
CA PRO A 251 42.49 34.63 14.80
C PRO A 251 41.65 35.87 15.12
N MET A 252 40.46 36.01 14.52
CA MET A 252 39.55 37.13 14.79
C MET A 252 39.05 37.10 16.23
N PHE A 253 38.64 35.92 16.72
CA PHE A 253 38.24 35.74 18.12
C PHE A 253 39.38 36.06 19.09
N ASN A 254 40.61 35.64 18.79
CA ASN A 254 41.79 35.96 19.59
C ASN A 254 42.09 37.47 19.59
N ALA A 255 41.96 38.16 18.46
CA ALA A 255 42.19 39.60 18.35
C ALA A 255 41.16 40.42 19.17
N ALA A 256 39.95 39.88 19.36
CA ALA A 256 38.93 40.44 20.24
C ALA A 256 39.11 40.05 21.73
N GLY A 257 40.30 39.58 22.13
CA GLY A 257 40.58 39.20 23.51
C GLY A 257 39.85 37.92 23.94
N ARG A 258 39.45 37.06 23.00
CA ARG A 258 38.70 35.81 23.25
C ARG A 258 37.38 36.05 23.98
N SER A 259 36.67 37.10 23.58
CA SER A 259 35.36 37.48 24.11
C SER A 259 34.41 37.69 22.95
N ALA A 260 33.31 36.92 22.92
CA ALA A 260 32.31 37.04 21.87
C ALA A 260 31.60 38.40 21.91
N LEU A 261 31.34 38.96 23.10
CA LEU A 261 30.75 40.29 23.25
C LEU A 261 31.69 41.39 22.76
N THR A 262 32.98 41.28 23.05
CA THR A 262 33.99 42.22 22.55
C THR A 262 34.09 42.14 21.03
N LEU A 263 34.05 40.92 20.46
CA LEU A 263 34.04 40.74 19.01
C LEU A 263 32.78 41.34 18.37
N CYS A 264 31.60 41.12 18.96
CA CYS A 264 30.36 41.74 18.48
C CYS A 264 30.44 43.28 18.52
N ALA A 265 30.96 43.85 19.61
CA ALA A 265 31.09 45.29 19.77
C ALA A 265 32.05 45.93 18.73
N GLN A 266 33.12 45.22 18.33
CA GLN A 266 34.03 45.68 17.27
C GLN A 266 33.36 45.84 15.90
N PHE A 267 32.28 45.09 15.65
CA PHE A 267 31.56 45.06 14.38
C PHE A 267 30.10 45.52 14.52
N ASP A 268 29.76 46.28 15.56
CA ASP A 268 28.38 46.73 15.82
C ASP A 268 27.84 47.68 14.74
N GLU A 269 28.74 48.34 13.99
CA GLU A 269 28.40 49.16 12.82
C GLU A 269 28.32 48.35 11.51
N ASP A 270 28.66 47.06 11.49
CA ASP A 270 28.48 46.21 10.29
C ASP A 270 26.98 46.02 10.03
N ARG A 271 26.57 46.33 8.81
CA ARG A 271 25.17 46.24 8.38
C ARG A 271 24.53 44.87 8.68
N ARG A 272 25.26 43.77 8.48
CA ARG A 272 24.73 42.41 8.72
C ARG A 272 24.52 42.15 10.21
N MET A 273 25.38 42.71 11.06
CA MET A 273 25.22 42.62 12.52
C MET A 273 23.97 43.36 12.98
N GLN A 274 23.73 44.57 12.45
CA GLN A 274 22.57 45.39 12.77
C GLN A 274 21.25 44.79 12.25
N GLU A 275 21.23 44.33 10.99
CA GLU A 275 20.05 43.70 10.38
C GLU A 275 19.60 42.45 11.16
N LEU A 276 20.55 41.69 11.72
CA LEU A 276 20.26 40.49 12.50
C LEU A 276 20.10 40.74 14.00
N GLN A 277 20.45 41.93 14.48
CA GLN A 277 20.61 42.19 15.92
C GLN A 277 21.48 41.11 16.60
N TYR A 278 22.57 40.72 15.94
CA TYR A 278 23.30 39.49 16.25
C TYR A 278 23.79 39.41 17.69
N THR A 279 24.19 40.54 18.29
CA THR A 279 24.62 40.60 19.70
C THR A 279 23.54 40.10 20.66
N ASP A 280 22.26 40.41 20.39
CA ASP A 280 21.13 39.92 21.18
C ASP A 280 20.92 38.41 20.96
N LEU A 281 20.94 37.96 19.71
CA LEU A 281 20.84 36.54 19.38
C LEU A 281 21.93 35.71 20.08
N TYR A 282 23.16 36.21 20.11
CA TYR A 282 24.27 35.58 20.80
C TYR A 282 24.01 35.45 22.32
N LYS A 283 23.61 36.55 22.99
CA LYS A 283 23.29 36.53 24.43
C LYS A 283 22.20 35.52 24.72
N ARG A 284 21.16 35.49 23.90
CA ARG A 284 20.05 34.53 24.04
C ARG A 284 20.54 33.09 23.85
N ALA A 285 21.33 32.81 22.83
CA ALA A 285 21.89 31.48 22.59
C ALA A 285 22.79 31.01 23.74
N TYR A 286 23.64 31.89 24.28
CA TYR A 286 24.47 31.60 25.44
C TYR A 286 23.61 31.20 26.65
N MET A 287 22.57 31.98 26.96
CA MET A 287 21.64 31.69 28.06
C MET A 287 20.84 30.39 27.82
N VAL A 288 20.43 30.10 26.59
CA VAL A 288 19.73 28.86 26.22
C VAL A 288 20.60 27.63 26.46
N VAL A 289 21.91 27.70 26.19
CA VAL A 289 22.83 26.58 26.47
C VAL A 289 23.06 26.44 27.97
N LYS A 290 23.33 27.53 28.69
CA LYS A 290 23.60 27.53 30.14
C LYS A 290 22.43 27.03 30.98
N HIS A 291 21.20 27.42 30.63
CA HIS A 291 19.99 27.08 31.39
C HIS A 291 19.05 26.18 30.60
N HIS A 292 19.59 25.31 29.73
CA HIS A 292 18.77 24.43 28.89
C HIS A 292 17.86 23.54 29.72
N VAL A 293 16.69 23.20 29.17
CA VAL A 293 15.68 22.39 29.87
C VAL A 293 15.90 20.91 29.60
N PHE A 294 15.84 20.11 30.66
CA PHE A 294 15.91 18.65 30.63
C PHE A 294 14.73 18.05 31.39
N ILE A 295 14.54 16.73 31.25
CA ILE A 295 13.64 15.92 32.08
C ILE A 295 14.46 14.93 32.90
N ASP A 296 14.21 14.85 34.21
CA ASP A 296 14.88 13.89 35.08
C ASP A 296 14.27 12.49 35.02
N VAL A 297 14.87 11.54 35.73
CA VAL A 297 14.44 10.14 35.74
C VAL A 297 13.09 9.94 36.45
N GLU A 298 12.68 10.90 37.28
CA GLU A 298 11.38 10.97 37.93
C GLU A 298 10.31 11.67 37.07
N GLY A 299 10.69 12.24 35.91
CA GLY A 299 9.78 12.92 34.98
C GLY A 299 9.58 14.41 35.25
N ARG A 300 10.32 15.01 36.19
CA ARG A 300 10.28 16.46 36.44
C ARG A 300 11.06 17.20 35.37
N VAL A 301 10.56 18.37 34.98
CA VAL A 301 11.13 19.17 33.90
C VAL A 301 11.66 20.49 34.46
N GLY A 302 12.95 20.77 34.22
CA GLY A 302 13.61 21.95 34.76
C GLY A 302 14.90 22.33 34.00
N PRO A 303 15.45 23.53 34.27
CA PRO A 303 16.70 23.99 33.67
C PRO A 303 17.95 23.38 34.36
N LEU A 304 19.04 23.17 33.61
CA LEU A 304 20.32 22.58 34.09
C LEU A 304 20.98 23.33 35.25
N ASP A 305 20.74 24.63 35.38
CA ASP A 305 21.21 25.48 36.48
C ASP A 305 20.02 26.29 37.02
N ALA A 306 19.18 25.62 37.80
CA ALA A 306 17.94 26.21 38.32
C ALA A 306 18.17 27.33 39.34
N GLU A 307 19.31 27.34 40.03
CA GLU A 307 19.63 28.37 41.03
C GLU A 307 19.95 29.71 40.38
N ASN A 308 20.62 29.70 39.22
CA ASN A 308 20.97 30.92 38.47
C ASN A 308 20.10 31.14 37.22
N ALA A 309 19.14 30.26 36.95
CA ALA A 309 18.23 30.42 35.81
C ALA A 309 17.39 31.70 35.94
N PRO A 310 17.33 32.54 34.90
CA PRO A 310 16.52 33.74 34.97
C PRO A 310 15.01 33.39 34.99
N SER A 311 14.19 34.26 35.58
CA SER A 311 12.75 34.00 35.72
C SER A 311 12.00 33.91 34.37
N ASP A 312 12.60 34.45 33.31
CA ASP A 312 12.08 34.54 31.94
C ASP A 312 12.71 33.51 30.98
N VAL A 313 13.30 32.40 31.48
CA VAL A 313 13.82 31.30 30.63
C VAL A 313 12.84 30.84 29.55
N HIS A 314 11.53 30.92 29.81
CA HIS A 314 10.48 30.58 28.85
C HIS A 314 10.44 31.49 27.61
N GLU A 315 10.98 32.71 27.68
CA GLU A 315 11.15 33.60 26.52
C GLU A 315 12.34 33.18 25.62
N LEU A 316 13.29 32.44 26.19
CA LEU A 316 14.49 31.96 25.52
C LEU A 316 14.27 30.58 24.90
N ILE A 317 13.79 29.63 25.69
CA ILE A 317 13.63 28.23 25.29
C ILE A 317 12.25 27.98 24.69
N GLY A 318 11.20 28.54 25.27
CA GLY A 318 9.83 28.40 24.76
C GLY A 318 8.80 28.32 25.87
N GLN A 319 7.52 28.45 25.48
CA GLN A 319 6.40 28.40 26.42
C GLN A 319 6.33 27.04 27.10
N ARG A 320 6.33 27.02 28.43
CA ARG A 320 6.29 25.80 29.24
C ARG A 320 4.95 25.06 29.05
N LEU A 321 5.03 23.78 28.74
CA LEU A 321 3.90 22.86 28.74
C LEU A 321 3.74 22.18 30.11
N PRO A 322 2.59 21.55 30.40
CA PRO A 322 2.47 20.65 31.56
C PRO A 322 3.52 19.52 31.50
N GLU A 323 4.06 19.13 32.64
CA GLU A 323 5.07 18.06 32.76
C GLU A 323 4.57 16.74 32.14
N GLU A 324 3.28 16.47 32.26
CA GLU A 324 2.62 15.31 31.66
C GLU A 324 2.80 15.24 30.13
N LEU A 325 2.82 16.38 29.42
CA LEU A 325 3.09 16.39 27.97
C LEU A 325 4.55 16.10 27.64
N TYR A 326 5.49 16.59 28.44
CA TYR A 326 6.91 16.26 28.27
C TYR A 326 7.15 14.78 28.54
N PHE A 327 6.44 14.18 29.50
CA PHE A 327 6.46 12.74 29.71
C PHE A 327 5.89 11.96 28.51
N TYR A 328 4.76 12.39 27.94
CA TYR A 328 4.21 11.74 26.74
C TYR A 328 5.12 11.88 25.51
N LEU A 329 5.76 13.04 25.35
CA LEU A 329 6.84 13.21 24.36
C LEU A 329 7.97 12.23 24.62
N SER A 330 8.47 12.14 25.86
CA SER A 330 9.62 11.30 26.20
C SER A 330 9.37 9.81 25.96
N LYS A 331 8.12 9.34 26.11
CA LYS A 331 7.70 7.97 25.78
C LYS A 331 7.29 7.77 24.31
N GLY A 332 7.34 8.81 23.49
CA GLY A 332 6.94 8.76 22.08
C GLY A 332 5.42 8.66 21.85
N ILE A 333 4.59 8.83 22.88
CA ILE A 333 3.11 8.83 22.78
C ILE A 333 2.63 9.99 21.90
N LEU A 334 3.31 11.14 21.99
CA LEU A 334 2.99 12.36 21.26
C LEU A 334 4.23 12.84 20.50
N GLY A 335 4.06 13.30 19.26
CA GLY A 335 5.10 13.93 18.46
C GLY A 335 5.22 15.43 18.75
N ALA A 336 6.32 16.04 18.33
CA ALA A 336 6.63 17.43 18.67
C ALA A 336 5.81 18.47 17.87
N ASP A 337 5.32 18.13 16.68
CA ASP A 337 4.69 19.08 15.74
C ASP A 337 3.53 19.87 16.34
N VAL A 338 2.49 19.19 16.83
CA VAL A 338 1.29 19.87 17.36
C VAL A 338 1.61 20.69 18.62
N PRO A 339 2.39 20.18 19.59
CA PRO A 339 2.94 21.00 20.67
C PRO A 339 3.70 22.24 20.17
N ASN A 340 4.56 22.09 19.16
CA ASN A 340 5.33 23.20 18.58
C ASN A 340 4.42 24.26 17.95
N TYR A 341 3.32 23.86 17.28
CA TYR A 341 2.36 24.83 16.73
C TYR A 341 1.72 25.67 17.83
N LEU A 342 1.38 25.04 18.97
CA LEU A 342 0.78 25.72 20.12
C LEU A 342 1.77 26.64 20.84
N THR A 343 3.01 26.17 21.08
CA THR A 343 4.02 26.95 21.82
C THR A 343 4.60 28.08 20.97
N SER A 344 4.93 27.83 19.70
CA SER A 344 5.46 28.86 18.79
C SER A 344 4.38 29.83 18.30
N GLY A 345 3.12 29.38 18.19
CA GLY A 345 2.06 30.14 17.53
C GLY A 345 2.19 30.18 16.01
N GLN A 346 2.97 29.26 15.42
CA GLN A 346 3.19 29.21 13.97
C GLN A 346 3.17 27.76 13.47
N VAL A 347 2.54 27.52 12.31
CA VAL A 347 2.71 26.32 11.50
C VAL A 347 3.68 26.67 10.38
N ARG A 348 4.90 26.13 10.45
CA ARG A 348 5.90 26.31 9.40
C ARG A 348 5.78 25.20 8.38
N VAL A 349 5.69 25.58 7.13
CA VAL A 349 5.60 24.62 6.03
C VAL A 349 6.80 24.82 5.11
N THR A 350 7.46 23.72 4.76
CA THR A 350 8.63 23.71 3.89
C THR A 350 8.37 22.93 2.61
N LEU A 351 9.11 23.26 1.55
CA LEU A 351 9.19 22.41 0.37
C LEU A 351 10.07 21.19 0.69
N PRO A 352 9.60 19.95 0.48
CA PRO A 352 10.40 18.76 0.71
C PRO A 352 11.55 18.70 -0.30
N LEU A 353 12.65 18.11 0.14
CA LEU A 353 13.87 18.05 -0.64
C LEU A 353 13.66 17.30 -1.97
N GLY A 354 14.25 17.80 -3.06
CA GLY A 354 14.14 17.18 -4.39
C GLY A 354 12.77 17.30 -5.06
N THR A 355 11.80 17.95 -4.40
CA THR A 355 10.45 18.15 -4.93
C THR A 355 10.34 19.50 -5.62
N GLU A 356 9.54 19.55 -6.68
CA GLU A 356 9.24 20.80 -7.38
C GLU A 356 8.21 21.65 -6.64
N ASP A 357 8.37 22.96 -6.72
CA ASP A 357 7.43 23.92 -6.18
C ASP A 357 6.21 24.06 -7.09
N THR A 358 5.14 23.34 -6.75
CA THR A 358 3.92 23.24 -7.57
C THR A 358 2.69 23.83 -6.87
N GLU A 359 1.75 24.35 -7.65
CA GLU A 359 0.50 24.92 -7.12
C GLU A 359 -0.29 23.92 -6.28
N ILE A 360 -0.37 22.66 -6.72
CA ILE A 360 -1.08 21.61 -5.97
C ILE A 360 -0.43 21.34 -4.60
N TYR A 361 0.91 21.34 -4.53
CA TYR A 361 1.61 21.15 -3.27
C TYR A 361 1.38 22.35 -2.34
N ARG A 362 1.45 23.59 -2.86
CA ARG A 362 1.11 24.81 -2.11
C ARG A 362 -0.33 24.80 -1.60
N GLN A 363 -1.29 24.36 -2.42
CA GLN A 363 -2.70 24.24 -2.03
C GLN A 363 -2.91 23.16 -0.97
N LEU A 364 -2.23 22.01 -1.09
CA LEU A 364 -2.32 20.91 -0.13
C LEU A 364 -1.97 21.40 1.28
N VAL A 365 -0.78 21.98 1.38
CA VAL A 365 -0.20 22.38 2.66
C VAL A 365 -0.72 23.72 3.17
N GLY A 366 -1.22 24.60 2.30
CA GLY A 366 -1.79 25.88 2.70
C GLY A 366 -3.26 25.80 3.13
N ASP A 367 -4.05 24.97 2.46
CA ASP A 367 -5.51 25.01 2.56
C ASP A 367 -6.11 23.62 2.85
N THR A 368 -5.73 22.61 2.07
CA THR A 368 -6.39 21.29 2.11
C THR A 368 -6.20 20.57 3.45
N LEU A 369 -5.01 20.66 4.04
CA LEU A 369 -4.68 20.04 5.34
C LEU A 369 -5.01 20.92 6.56
N THR A 370 -5.35 22.20 6.34
CA THR A 370 -5.65 23.15 7.42
C THR A 370 -6.78 22.68 8.35
N PRO A 371 -7.90 22.10 7.86
CA PRO A 371 -8.93 21.53 8.73
C PRO A 371 -8.39 20.42 9.65
N THR A 372 -7.59 19.48 9.11
CA THR A 372 -7.01 18.38 9.90
C THR A 372 -6.05 18.91 10.97
N ARG A 373 -5.18 19.86 10.61
CA ARG A 373 -4.28 20.51 11.59
C ARG A 373 -5.06 21.25 12.68
N THR A 374 -6.14 21.93 12.30
CA THR A 374 -7.04 22.61 13.25
C THR A 374 -7.68 21.62 14.23
N GLN A 375 -8.14 20.45 13.75
CA GLN A 375 -8.66 19.39 14.61
C GLN A 375 -7.61 18.91 15.62
N SER A 376 -6.39 18.62 15.18
CA SER A 376 -5.29 18.19 16.07
C SER A 376 -4.96 19.25 17.12
N MET A 377 -4.80 20.52 16.73
CA MET A 377 -4.48 21.60 17.67
C MET A 377 -5.63 21.85 18.66
N SER A 378 -6.87 21.87 18.18
CA SER A 378 -8.05 22.06 19.03
C SER A 378 -8.21 20.93 20.05
N LEU A 379 -8.05 19.68 19.61
CA LEU A 379 -8.18 18.51 20.49
C LEU A 379 -7.14 18.51 21.61
N LEU A 380 -5.87 18.83 21.30
CA LEU A 380 -4.83 18.95 22.32
C LEU A 380 -5.10 20.16 23.24
N ALA A 381 -5.37 21.34 22.66
CA ALA A 381 -5.57 22.58 23.41
C ALA A 381 -6.77 22.52 24.36
N ASN A 382 -7.83 21.78 24.03
CA ASN A 382 -9.01 21.59 24.91
C ASN A 382 -8.65 20.96 26.28
N SER A 383 -7.52 20.26 26.39
CA SER A 383 -7.02 19.69 27.65
C SER A 383 -5.92 20.54 28.30
N LEU A 384 -5.62 21.72 27.75
CA LEU A 384 -4.58 22.64 28.25
C LEU A 384 -5.19 23.93 28.78
N HIS A 385 -4.34 24.77 29.41
CA HIS A 385 -4.74 26.08 29.92
C HIS A 385 -5.39 26.96 28.83
N ARG A 386 -6.35 27.80 29.23
CA ARG A 386 -7.14 28.68 28.33
C ARG A 386 -6.28 29.51 27.37
N PHE A 387 -5.06 29.86 27.79
CA PHE A 387 -4.04 30.51 26.97
C PHE A 387 -3.85 29.84 25.60
N TYR A 388 -3.72 28.51 25.57
CA TYR A 388 -3.54 27.75 24.33
C TYR A 388 -4.83 27.62 23.51
N GLN A 389 -5.99 27.66 24.17
CA GLN A 389 -7.31 27.56 23.52
C GLN A 389 -7.70 28.82 22.75
N THR A 390 -7.09 29.96 23.06
CA THR A 390 -7.40 31.26 22.44
C THR A 390 -6.32 31.77 21.50
N LYS A 391 -5.25 30.99 21.26
CA LYS A 391 -4.15 31.41 20.37
C LYS A 391 -4.63 31.55 18.92
N VAL A 392 -4.04 32.53 18.24
CA VAL A 392 -4.00 32.63 16.79
C VAL A 392 -2.67 32.02 16.35
N ILE A 393 -2.74 31.09 15.40
CA ILE A 393 -1.58 30.34 14.91
C ILE A 393 -1.37 30.72 13.45
N GLU A 394 -0.25 31.36 13.16
CA GLU A 394 0.07 31.83 11.80
C GLU A 394 0.55 30.67 10.93
N ILE A 395 0.06 30.58 9.70
CA ILE A 395 0.58 29.63 8.72
C ILE A 395 1.68 30.34 7.95
N ARG A 396 2.92 29.86 8.08
CA ARG A 396 4.12 30.42 7.45
C ARG A 396 4.64 29.48 6.36
N PRO A 397 4.15 29.61 5.11
CA PRO A 397 4.63 28.82 3.99
C PRO A 397 5.97 29.35 3.44
N TRP A 398 6.80 28.46 2.87
CA TRP A 398 8.08 28.84 2.26
C TRP A 398 7.96 29.80 1.06
N PHE A 399 6.80 29.80 0.39
CA PHE A 399 6.55 30.55 -0.86
C PHE A 399 5.89 31.91 -0.64
N ASP A 400 5.47 32.23 0.58
CA ASP A 400 4.79 33.49 0.92
C ASP A 400 5.10 33.87 2.38
N GLU A 401 6.19 34.60 2.58
CA GLU A 401 6.62 35.04 3.91
C GLU A 401 5.65 36.06 4.54
N ASN A 402 4.88 36.77 3.72
CA ASN A 402 3.91 37.78 4.14
C ASN A 402 2.49 37.21 4.29
N SER A 403 2.34 35.88 4.33
CA SER A 403 1.01 35.27 4.40
C SER A 403 0.25 35.72 5.65
N GLU A 404 -0.97 36.22 5.45
CA GLU A 404 -1.91 36.57 6.52
C GLU A 404 -2.73 35.35 7.00
N ARG A 405 -2.47 34.17 6.43
CA ARG A 405 -3.18 32.93 6.75
C ARG A 405 -2.95 32.57 8.21
N SER A 406 -4.04 32.30 8.93
CA SER A 406 -3.98 31.90 10.34
C SER A 406 -5.12 30.97 10.74
N ILE A 407 -4.87 30.19 11.79
CA ILE A 407 -5.83 29.30 12.43
C ILE A 407 -6.18 29.93 13.79
N THR A 408 -7.45 30.28 13.98
CA THR A 408 -7.93 30.86 15.24
C THR A 408 -8.67 29.80 16.04
N LEU A 409 -8.09 29.34 17.14
CA LEU A 409 -8.70 28.30 17.97
C LEU A 409 -9.87 28.82 18.81
N LYS A 410 -9.91 30.14 19.05
CA LYS A 410 -10.97 30.78 19.85
C LYS A 410 -12.34 30.61 19.18
N GLY A 411 -13.28 30.02 19.92
CA GLY A 411 -14.67 29.88 19.49
C GLY A 411 -14.94 28.68 18.59
N ILE A 412 -13.93 27.84 18.30
CA ILE A 412 -14.14 26.56 17.64
C ILE A 412 -14.84 25.60 18.63
N PRO A 413 -15.93 24.92 18.24
CA PRO A 413 -16.57 23.90 19.09
C PRO A 413 -15.59 22.82 19.53
N SER A 414 -15.78 22.27 20.73
CA SER A 414 -14.89 21.24 21.24
C SER A 414 -15.01 19.96 20.43
N VAL A 415 -13.91 19.59 19.78
CA VAL A 415 -13.79 18.32 19.06
C VAL A 415 -13.72 17.14 20.02
N LYS A 416 -13.28 17.38 21.27
CA LYS A 416 -13.23 16.37 22.33
C LYS A 416 -14.62 15.85 22.68
N GLU A 417 -15.62 16.72 22.74
CA GLU A 417 -16.99 16.38 23.12
C GLU A 417 -17.67 15.43 22.12
N THR A 418 -17.28 15.46 20.85
CA THR A 418 -17.89 14.62 19.80
C THR A 418 -17.40 13.17 19.83
N ILE A 419 -16.23 12.92 20.42
CA ILE A 419 -15.57 11.60 20.41
C ILE A 419 -15.45 10.96 21.80
N GLN A 420 -15.84 11.66 22.87
CA GLN A 420 -15.72 11.17 24.25
C GLN A 420 -16.59 9.94 24.56
N SER A 421 -17.60 9.66 23.73
CA SER A 421 -18.48 8.48 23.83
C SER A 421 -17.72 7.16 23.64
N TRP A 422 -16.54 7.17 23.02
CA TRP A 422 -15.72 5.97 22.84
C TRP A 422 -14.87 5.67 24.08
N ARG A 423 -15.35 4.78 24.95
CA ARG A 423 -14.57 4.21 26.05
C ARG A 423 -14.99 2.75 26.29
N LEU A 424 -14.78 1.91 25.29
CA LEU A 424 -15.30 0.54 25.25
C LEU A 424 -14.25 -0.48 25.67
N HIS A 425 -14.64 -1.40 26.55
CA HIS A 425 -13.78 -2.49 27.03
C HIS A 425 -14.06 -3.78 26.26
N GLY A 426 -12.99 -4.53 26.00
CA GLY A 426 -13.00 -5.73 25.16
C GLY A 426 -13.90 -6.86 25.65
N ASP A 427 -14.03 -6.99 26.96
CA ASP A 427 -14.85 -7.97 27.67
C ASP A 427 -16.35 -7.72 27.48
N LYS A 428 -16.74 -6.45 27.30
CA LYS A 428 -18.13 -6.00 27.11
C LYS A 428 -18.57 -5.93 25.65
N LEU A 429 -17.69 -6.23 24.70
CA LEU A 429 -18.04 -6.28 23.29
C LEU A 429 -19.03 -7.43 22.99
N PRO A 430 -19.97 -7.25 22.05
CA PRO A 430 -20.84 -8.34 21.59
C PRO A 430 -20.04 -9.50 21.00
N GLU A 431 -20.60 -10.71 21.06
CA GLU A 431 -19.93 -11.94 20.61
C GLU A 431 -19.57 -11.90 19.11
N GLY A 432 -20.40 -11.24 18.29
CA GLY A 432 -20.12 -11.01 16.88
C GLY A 432 -18.83 -10.24 16.63
N VAL A 433 -18.58 -9.19 17.42
CA VAL A 433 -17.36 -8.38 17.35
C VAL A 433 -16.15 -9.10 17.95
N LYS A 434 -16.35 -9.87 19.04
CA LYS A 434 -15.29 -10.68 19.65
C LYS A 434 -14.74 -11.76 18.70
N ASN A 435 -15.59 -12.29 17.82
CA ASN A 435 -15.22 -13.32 16.85
C ASN A 435 -14.53 -12.78 15.59
N ILE A 436 -14.38 -11.46 15.45
CA ILE A 436 -13.62 -10.86 14.34
C ILE A 436 -12.15 -11.26 14.48
N LYS A 437 -11.61 -11.92 13.43
CA LYS A 437 -10.22 -12.41 13.42
C LYS A 437 -9.17 -11.32 13.20
N THR A 438 -9.58 -10.16 12.71
CA THR A 438 -8.68 -9.04 12.42
C THR A 438 -8.11 -8.46 13.72
N PRO A 439 -6.81 -8.09 13.74
CA PRO A 439 -6.19 -7.49 14.92
C PRO A 439 -6.96 -6.26 15.43
N ARG A 440 -7.11 -6.17 16.75
CA ARG A 440 -7.68 -4.99 17.41
C ARG A 440 -6.78 -3.77 17.17
N GLY A 441 -7.38 -2.59 17.06
CA GLY A 441 -6.65 -1.37 16.71
C GLY A 441 -6.28 -1.21 15.24
N SER A 442 -6.79 -2.07 14.35
CA SER A 442 -6.66 -1.90 12.89
C SER A 442 -7.85 -1.12 12.29
N PHE A 443 -7.69 -0.50 11.12
CA PHE A 443 -8.76 0.14 10.35
C PHE A 443 -9.87 -0.85 9.97
N LYS A 444 -9.50 -2.06 9.53
CA LYS A 444 -10.39 -3.15 9.13
C LYS A 444 -11.20 -3.65 10.32
N PHE A 445 -10.59 -3.82 11.49
CA PHE A 445 -11.34 -4.11 12.72
C PHE A 445 -12.32 -2.97 13.07
N ALA A 446 -11.87 -1.73 12.99
CA ALA A 446 -12.69 -0.57 13.30
C ALA A 446 -13.94 -0.46 12.41
N VAL A 447 -13.84 -0.69 11.09
CA VAL A 447 -15.01 -0.69 10.19
C VAL A 447 -15.87 -1.95 10.32
N GLN A 448 -15.25 -3.13 10.47
CA GLN A 448 -15.99 -4.39 10.60
C GLN A 448 -16.82 -4.46 11.88
N SER A 449 -16.28 -3.96 12.99
CA SER A 449 -17.02 -3.90 14.26
C SER A 449 -18.32 -3.11 14.14
N LEU A 450 -18.33 -2.02 13.34
CA LEU A 450 -19.51 -1.17 13.11
C LEU A 450 -20.52 -1.75 12.12
N SER A 451 -20.21 -2.89 11.51
CA SER A 451 -21.20 -3.66 10.73
C SER A 451 -22.16 -4.45 11.63
N ASP A 452 -21.79 -4.66 12.89
CA ASP A 452 -22.64 -5.29 13.90
C ASP A 452 -23.59 -4.25 14.53
N SER A 453 -24.89 -4.42 14.31
CA SER A 453 -25.90 -3.49 14.82
C SER A 453 -26.02 -3.47 16.35
N ASP A 454 -25.74 -4.59 17.02
CA ASP A 454 -25.76 -4.66 18.49
C ASP A 454 -24.57 -3.90 19.08
N PHE A 455 -23.41 -3.99 18.42
CA PHE A 455 -22.25 -3.19 18.80
C PHE A 455 -22.52 -1.69 18.65
N VAL A 456 -23.05 -1.25 17.51
CA VAL A 456 -23.39 0.16 17.28
C VAL A 456 -24.34 0.66 18.39
N ALA A 457 -25.38 -0.10 18.73
CA ALA A 457 -26.33 0.28 19.77
C ALA A 457 -25.71 0.42 21.18
N LYS A 458 -24.63 -0.33 21.47
CA LYS A 458 -23.96 -0.39 22.78
C LYS A 458 -22.63 0.38 22.83
N SER A 459 -22.25 1.03 21.75
CA SER A 459 -20.93 1.67 21.60
C SER A 459 -20.79 3.02 22.30
N PHE A 460 -21.75 3.43 23.13
CA PHE A 460 -21.75 4.71 23.85
C PHE A 460 -21.39 4.52 25.32
N ALA A 461 -20.20 4.99 25.71
CA ALA A 461 -19.76 4.98 27.09
C ALA A 461 -20.48 6.05 27.93
N THR A 462 -20.71 5.73 29.20
CA THR A 462 -21.23 6.65 30.21
C THR A 462 -20.08 7.32 30.99
N LYS A 463 -20.39 8.37 31.77
CA LYS A 463 -19.38 9.05 32.61
C LYS A 463 -18.72 8.13 33.64
N ASP A 464 -19.44 7.11 34.10
CA ASP A 464 -18.97 6.15 35.11
C ASP A 464 -18.15 4.99 34.53
N THR A 465 -17.93 4.98 33.22
CA THR A 465 -17.17 3.90 32.56
C THR A 465 -15.69 3.93 33.01
N PRO A 466 -15.12 2.82 33.49
CA PRO A 466 -13.74 2.78 34.00
C PRO A 466 -12.71 3.06 32.91
N ALA A 467 -11.51 3.48 33.32
CA ALA A 467 -10.39 3.75 32.43
C ALA A 467 -9.91 2.46 31.72
N LEU A 468 -9.40 2.62 30.50
CA LEU A 468 -8.90 1.53 29.66
C LEU A 468 -7.47 1.15 30.08
N SER A 469 -7.24 -0.12 30.40
CA SER A 469 -5.91 -0.62 30.79
C SER A 469 -5.24 -1.45 29.69
N SER A 470 -6.00 -2.31 29.00
CA SER A 470 -5.49 -3.17 27.92
C SER A 470 -5.04 -2.37 26.69
N GLN A 471 -3.88 -2.72 26.14
CA GLN A 471 -3.35 -2.14 24.90
C GLN A 471 -4.34 -2.27 23.72
N ASP A 472 -4.99 -3.43 23.56
CA ASP A 472 -5.91 -3.66 22.45
C ASP A 472 -7.16 -2.78 22.54
N ASP A 473 -7.66 -2.55 23.76
CA ASP A 473 -8.81 -1.70 24.00
C ASP A 473 -8.44 -0.23 23.77
N ILE A 474 -7.26 0.19 24.23
CA ILE A 474 -6.75 1.54 23.97
C ILE A 474 -6.64 1.80 22.48
N LEU A 475 -5.96 0.92 21.74
CA LEU A 475 -5.77 1.06 20.30
C LEU A 475 -7.11 1.07 19.55
N SER A 476 -8.04 0.18 19.90
CA SER A 476 -9.37 0.16 19.26
C SER A 476 -10.14 1.47 19.48
N ASN A 477 -10.12 2.00 20.71
CA ASN A 477 -10.77 3.28 21.02
C ASN A 477 -10.08 4.47 20.34
N VAL A 478 -8.73 4.46 20.24
CA VAL A 478 -8.00 5.46 19.45
C VAL A 478 -8.46 5.43 18.00
N MET A 479 -8.57 4.25 17.40
CA MET A 479 -8.99 4.11 15.99
C MET A 479 -10.43 4.56 15.75
N TRP A 480 -11.40 4.19 16.58
CA TRP A 480 -12.78 4.66 16.41
C TRP A 480 -12.89 6.18 16.54
N ARG A 481 -12.21 6.77 17.55
CA ARG A 481 -12.16 8.23 17.71
C ARG A 481 -11.51 8.90 16.51
N PHE A 482 -10.36 8.41 16.06
CA PHE A 482 -9.67 8.92 14.87
C PHE A 482 -10.55 8.86 13.62
N MET A 483 -11.22 7.72 13.38
CA MET A 483 -12.09 7.53 12.23
C MET A 483 -13.33 8.43 12.27
N GLN A 484 -13.89 8.70 13.45
CA GLN A 484 -14.98 9.66 13.61
C GLN A 484 -14.50 11.09 13.35
N LEU A 485 -13.32 11.49 13.83
CA LEU A 485 -12.74 12.81 13.53
C LEU A 485 -12.47 13.01 12.05
N ARG A 486 -12.04 11.93 11.38
CA ARG A 486 -11.90 11.92 9.93
C ARG A 486 -13.22 11.79 9.21
N GLY A 487 -14.37 11.59 9.86
CA GLY A 487 -15.68 11.54 9.20
C GLY A 487 -15.96 10.25 8.43
N TYR A 488 -15.25 9.17 8.74
CA TYR A 488 -15.61 7.81 8.31
C TYR A 488 -16.73 7.23 9.19
N ILE A 489 -16.88 7.76 10.40
CA ILE A 489 -17.92 7.40 11.37
C ILE A 489 -18.68 8.67 11.74
N ASP A 490 -20.01 8.58 11.83
CA ASP A 490 -20.87 9.67 12.29
C ASP A 490 -21.00 9.75 13.83
N ASP A 491 -21.75 10.73 14.31
CA ASP A 491 -22.06 10.93 15.73
C ASP A 491 -22.95 9.83 16.34
N LYS A 492 -23.56 8.99 15.51
CA LYS A 492 -24.37 7.83 15.90
C LYS A 492 -23.60 6.52 15.82
N HIS A 493 -22.27 6.61 15.66
CA HIS A 493 -21.37 5.46 15.54
C HIS A 493 -21.72 4.56 14.35
N LYS A 494 -22.16 5.15 13.23
CA LYS A 494 -22.42 4.45 11.96
C LYS A 494 -21.41 4.86 10.91
N LEU A 495 -21.13 3.96 9.99
CA LEU A 495 -20.27 4.24 8.84
C LEU A 495 -20.95 5.26 7.91
N THR A 496 -20.22 6.32 7.56
CA THR A 496 -20.61 7.30 6.54
C THR A 496 -20.45 6.72 5.13
N SER A 497 -20.77 7.47 4.06
CA SER A 497 -20.47 7.08 2.68
C SER A 497 -18.98 6.72 2.49
N TRP A 498 -18.08 7.55 3.02
CA TRP A 498 -16.64 7.27 3.03
C TRP A 498 -16.27 6.12 3.95
N GLY A 499 -16.97 5.96 5.08
CA GLY A 499 -16.83 4.77 5.96
C GLY A 499 -17.14 3.46 5.24
N GLN A 500 -18.22 3.44 4.46
CA GLN A 500 -18.61 2.30 3.64
C GLN A 500 -17.63 2.06 2.48
N CYS A 501 -17.19 3.12 1.80
CA CYS A 501 -16.13 3.08 0.79
C CYS A 501 -14.87 2.40 1.33
N LEU A 502 -14.37 2.84 2.49
CA LEU A 502 -13.21 2.25 3.14
C LEU A 502 -13.45 0.79 3.56
N SER A 503 -14.63 0.50 4.12
CA SER A 503 -14.99 -0.87 4.52
C SER A 503 -14.98 -1.84 3.34
N GLN A 504 -15.47 -1.42 2.18
CA GLN A 504 -15.46 -2.26 0.97
C GLN A 504 -14.03 -2.45 0.45
N ALA A 505 -13.23 -1.38 0.40
CA ALA A 505 -11.83 -1.47 -0.01
C ALA A 505 -11.03 -2.45 0.88
N LEU A 506 -11.18 -2.35 2.21
CA LEU A 506 -10.49 -3.24 3.16
C LEU A 506 -11.01 -4.68 3.14
N SER A 507 -12.23 -4.91 2.64
CA SER A 507 -12.80 -6.26 2.51
C SER A 507 -12.26 -7.01 1.30
N ALA A 508 -11.69 -6.31 0.31
CA ALA A 508 -11.12 -6.89 -0.90
C ALA A 508 -9.71 -7.47 -0.74
N ILE A 509 -9.07 -7.29 0.42
CA ILE A 509 -7.70 -7.75 0.68
C ILE A 509 -7.62 -8.78 1.83
N ASP A 510 -6.65 -9.68 1.71
CA ASP A 510 -6.30 -10.59 2.80
C ASP A 510 -5.39 -9.87 3.80
N PRO A 511 -5.49 -10.17 5.11
CA PRO A 511 -4.60 -9.57 6.11
C PRO A 511 -3.11 -9.77 5.84
N ALA A 512 -2.74 -10.85 5.15
CA ALA A 512 -1.36 -11.17 4.80
C ALA A 512 -0.74 -10.20 3.77
N ASP A 513 -1.55 -9.43 3.04
CA ASP A 513 -1.08 -8.50 2.02
C ASP A 513 -0.44 -7.23 2.62
N ASN A 514 -0.68 -6.91 3.90
CA ASN A 514 -0.18 -5.71 4.59
C ASN A 514 -0.49 -4.37 3.87
N LEU A 515 -1.62 -4.29 3.16
CA LEU A 515 -2.04 -3.11 2.38
C LEU A 515 -3.03 -2.18 3.10
N GLU A 516 -3.41 -2.48 4.33
CA GLU A 516 -4.48 -1.79 5.05
C GLU A 516 -4.25 -0.28 5.22
N GLU A 517 -3.03 0.14 5.60
CA GLU A 517 -2.68 1.57 5.71
C GLU A 517 -2.62 2.25 4.32
N ALA A 518 -2.09 1.56 3.31
CA ALA A 518 -2.04 2.08 1.94
C ALA A 518 -3.45 2.30 1.37
N ILE A 519 -4.39 1.39 1.66
CA ILE A 519 -5.80 1.54 1.29
C ILE A 519 -6.41 2.74 2.01
N PHE A 520 -6.21 2.88 3.32
CA PHE A 520 -6.71 4.05 4.05
C PHE A 520 -6.20 5.36 3.42
N LEU A 521 -4.89 5.45 3.15
CA LEU A 521 -4.30 6.61 2.51
C LEU A 521 -4.86 6.85 1.10
N ALA A 522 -5.08 5.81 0.30
CA ALA A 522 -5.68 5.95 -1.02
C ALA A 522 -7.11 6.49 -0.97
N ILE A 523 -7.95 6.00 -0.05
CA ILE A 523 -9.30 6.52 0.16
C ILE A 523 -9.27 7.96 0.69
N GLU A 524 -8.33 8.29 1.57
CA GLU A 524 -8.17 9.67 2.05
C GLU A 524 -7.71 10.61 0.94
N MET A 525 -6.76 10.17 0.10
CA MET A 525 -6.29 10.93 -1.07
C MET A 525 -7.43 11.14 -2.09
N LEU A 526 -8.32 10.15 -2.28
CA LEU A 526 -9.54 10.30 -3.07
C LEU A 526 -10.46 11.38 -2.49
N ARG A 527 -10.71 11.32 -1.19
CA ARG A 527 -11.60 12.24 -0.49
C ARG A 527 -11.06 13.68 -0.49
N LEU A 528 -9.75 13.85 -0.44
CA LEU A 528 -9.07 15.15 -0.59
C LEU A 528 -8.94 15.60 -2.06
N ASN A 529 -9.43 14.80 -3.02
CA ASN A 529 -9.30 15.04 -4.46
C ASN A 529 -7.84 15.16 -4.94
N LEU A 530 -6.96 14.36 -4.34
CA LEU A 530 -5.53 14.25 -4.65
C LEU A 530 -5.21 13.01 -5.49
N LEU A 531 -6.08 11.99 -5.51
CA LEU A 531 -5.93 10.79 -6.33
C LEU A 531 -6.89 10.85 -7.53
N ASN A 532 -6.46 11.53 -8.60
CA ASN A 532 -7.19 11.72 -9.86
C ASN A 532 -6.21 11.77 -11.05
N THR A 533 -6.70 12.08 -12.26
CA THR A 533 -5.90 12.15 -13.50
C THR A 533 -5.36 13.54 -13.83
N LYS A 534 -5.51 14.53 -12.95
CA LYS A 534 -5.09 15.91 -13.26
C LYS A 534 -3.59 15.98 -13.55
N PRO A 535 -3.17 16.66 -14.64
CA PRO A 535 -1.79 16.68 -15.12
C PRO A 535 -0.93 17.72 -14.37
N TRP A 536 -0.94 17.71 -13.03
CA TRP A 536 -0.21 18.72 -12.23
C TRP A 536 1.29 18.78 -12.49
N PHE A 537 1.88 17.65 -12.90
CA PHE A 537 3.33 17.48 -13.04
C PHE A 537 3.75 17.23 -14.50
N SER A 538 2.90 17.52 -15.48
CA SER A 538 3.21 17.23 -16.88
C SER A 538 4.40 17.99 -17.46
N HIS A 539 4.87 19.03 -16.75
CA HIS A 539 6.04 19.84 -17.12
C HIS A 539 7.37 19.23 -16.70
N VAL A 540 7.36 18.22 -15.80
CA VAL A 540 8.57 17.50 -15.38
C VAL A 540 8.64 16.07 -15.93
N SER A 541 9.84 15.52 -15.95
CA SER A 541 10.13 14.22 -16.58
C SER A 541 9.61 13.02 -15.79
N GLY A 542 9.56 11.87 -16.49
CA GLY A 542 9.26 10.57 -15.88
C GLY A 542 7.79 10.15 -15.86
N GLY A 543 6.91 10.87 -16.56
CA GLY A 543 5.53 10.42 -16.84
C GLY A 543 5.44 9.37 -17.97
N PRO A 544 4.26 8.78 -18.21
CA PRO A 544 3.98 7.84 -19.30
C PRO A 544 4.32 8.41 -20.68
N MET A 545 5.08 7.66 -21.47
CA MET A 545 5.59 8.10 -22.76
C MET A 545 4.91 7.43 -23.96
N ARG A 546 4.31 6.25 -23.78
CA ARG A 546 3.83 5.41 -24.88
C ARG A 546 2.32 5.18 -24.84
N GLY A 547 1.76 4.71 -25.95
CA GLY A 547 0.32 4.53 -26.13
C GLY A 547 -0.41 5.82 -26.52
N SER A 548 -1.75 5.72 -26.58
CA SER A 548 -2.64 6.86 -26.78
C SER A 548 -2.61 7.81 -25.57
N GLU A 549 -3.12 9.04 -25.71
CA GLU A 549 -3.25 9.97 -24.58
C GLU A 549 -4.14 9.42 -23.46
N GLU A 550 -5.13 8.60 -23.83
CA GLU A 550 -5.96 7.87 -22.88
C GLU A 550 -5.16 6.78 -22.15
N ASP A 551 -4.35 5.99 -22.86
CA ASP A 551 -3.47 4.99 -22.23
C ASP A 551 -2.50 5.66 -21.24
N LYS A 552 -1.92 6.81 -21.58
CA LYS A 552 -1.03 7.58 -20.70
C LYS A 552 -1.77 8.08 -19.46
N THR A 553 -3.01 8.54 -19.62
CA THR A 553 -3.86 9.02 -18.53
C THR A 553 -4.17 7.91 -17.53
N PHE A 554 -4.55 6.72 -18.03
CA PHE A 554 -4.82 5.56 -17.18
C PHE A 554 -3.55 4.99 -16.54
N ASN A 555 -2.45 4.91 -17.28
CA ASN A 555 -1.15 4.52 -16.74
C ASN A 555 -0.77 5.42 -15.56
N MET A 556 -0.86 6.75 -15.72
CA MET A 556 -0.57 7.69 -14.63
C MET A 556 -1.46 7.45 -13.40
N LEU A 557 -2.77 7.27 -13.58
CA LEU A 557 -3.69 7.03 -12.46
C LEU A 557 -3.34 5.74 -11.70
N ILE A 558 -3.11 4.64 -12.41
CA ILE A 558 -2.76 3.34 -11.81
C ILE A 558 -1.39 3.43 -11.11
N SER A 559 -0.43 4.13 -11.72
CA SER A 559 0.89 4.37 -11.13
C SER A 559 0.83 5.26 -9.88
N ARG A 560 -0.10 6.23 -9.82
CA ARG A 560 -0.36 7.03 -8.61
C ARG A 560 -0.93 6.18 -7.47
N VAL A 561 -1.85 5.25 -7.75
CA VAL A 561 -2.34 4.29 -6.74
C VAL A 561 -1.18 3.43 -6.22
N ALA A 562 -0.39 2.86 -7.12
CA ALA A 562 0.78 2.05 -6.78
C ALA A 562 1.83 2.81 -5.96
N CYS A 563 2.00 4.11 -6.21
CA CYS A 563 2.92 4.99 -5.48
C CYS A 563 2.58 5.12 -3.98
N ILE A 564 1.36 4.77 -3.54
CA ILE A 564 0.96 4.82 -2.13
C ILE A 564 1.51 3.62 -1.34
N ALA A 565 1.75 2.49 -2.01
CA ALA A 565 2.40 1.33 -1.43
C ALA A 565 3.92 1.35 -1.64
N LYS A 566 4.60 0.43 -0.96
CA LYS A 566 6.07 0.36 -0.92
C LYS A 566 6.61 -0.68 -1.90
N LEU A 567 7.74 -0.39 -2.53
CA LEU A 567 8.46 -1.36 -3.35
C LEU A 567 9.10 -2.45 -2.48
N GLN A 568 8.84 -3.72 -2.79
CA GLN A 568 9.58 -4.87 -2.25
C GLN A 568 10.92 -4.99 -2.99
N HIS A 569 11.99 -4.61 -2.29
CA HIS A 569 13.34 -4.49 -2.82
C HIS A 569 14.33 -5.05 -1.81
N LYS A 570 15.44 -5.62 -2.30
CA LYS A 570 16.54 -6.09 -1.45
C LYS A 570 17.03 -4.95 -0.56
N SER A 571 17.54 -5.25 0.64
CA SER A 571 18.13 -4.26 1.56
C SER A 571 19.49 -3.72 1.07
N ILE A 572 19.47 -3.09 -0.10
CA ILE A 572 20.56 -2.38 -0.77
C ILE A 572 19.97 -1.13 -1.42
N GLY A 573 20.83 -0.18 -1.78
CA GLY A 573 20.38 1.04 -2.46
C GLY A 573 19.65 0.74 -3.77
N TYR A 574 18.61 1.53 -4.05
CA TYR A 574 17.83 1.40 -5.26
C TYR A 574 18.68 1.61 -6.53
N SER A 575 18.42 0.78 -7.53
CA SER A 575 18.92 0.95 -8.89
C SER A 575 17.76 0.74 -9.86
N GLY A 576 17.47 1.73 -10.70
CA GLY A 576 16.41 1.62 -11.69
C GLY A 576 16.03 2.97 -12.28
N PRO A 577 14.99 2.99 -13.12
CA PRO A 577 14.45 4.21 -13.69
C PRO A 577 14.00 5.19 -12.58
N LEU A 578 14.05 6.48 -12.88
CA LEU A 578 13.56 7.55 -12.01
C LEU A 578 12.30 8.20 -12.61
N SER A 579 11.48 8.81 -11.74
CA SER A 579 10.32 9.60 -12.17
C SER A 579 10.14 10.82 -11.27
N ARG A 580 10.45 12.00 -11.81
CA ARG A 580 10.23 13.27 -11.12
C ARG A 580 8.74 13.53 -10.87
N GLN A 581 7.88 13.16 -11.81
CA GLN A 581 6.42 13.23 -11.64
C GLN A 581 5.91 12.40 -10.43
N LEU A 582 6.37 11.15 -10.29
CA LEU A 582 5.92 10.30 -9.18
C LEU A 582 6.58 10.69 -7.86
N LEU A 583 7.80 11.24 -7.87
CA LEU A 583 8.40 11.85 -6.69
C LEU A 583 7.56 13.05 -6.18
N CYS A 584 7.17 13.96 -7.07
CA CYS A 584 6.28 15.08 -6.73
C CYS A 584 4.93 14.60 -6.18
N TYR A 585 4.35 13.55 -6.79
CA TYR A 585 3.11 12.95 -6.28
C TYR A 585 3.29 12.33 -4.89
N ARG A 586 4.41 11.63 -4.68
CA ARG A 586 4.76 11.02 -3.40
C ARG A 586 4.88 12.04 -2.27
N SER A 587 5.39 13.24 -2.55
CA SER A 587 5.42 14.33 -1.56
C SER A 587 4.03 14.75 -1.09
N LEU A 588 2.99 14.67 -1.94
CA LEU A 588 1.61 14.89 -1.51
C LEU A 588 1.14 13.81 -0.51
N ILE A 589 1.44 12.54 -0.80
CA ILE A 589 1.10 11.41 0.08
C ILE A 589 1.77 11.57 1.46
N SER A 590 3.06 11.92 1.45
CA SER A 590 3.88 12.12 2.66
C SER A 590 3.30 13.19 3.59
N GLU A 591 2.83 14.32 3.04
CA GLU A 591 2.23 15.41 3.83
C GLU A 591 0.87 15.01 4.42
N VAL A 592 0.04 14.31 3.65
CA VAL A 592 -1.24 13.77 4.15
C VAL A 592 -0.98 12.77 5.28
N ARG A 593 -0.05 11.83 5.08
CA ARG A 593 0.37 10.84 6.09
C ARG A 593 0.82 11.51 7.38
N SER A 594 1.68 12.53 7.30
CA SER A 594 2.17 13.28 8.46
C SER A 594 1.04 13.98 9.24
N ALA A 595 0.10 14.64 8.53
CA ALA A 595 -1.05 15.27 9.17
C ALA A 595 -1.96 14.26 9.89
N LEU A 596 -2.17 13.08 9.31
CA LEU A 596 -2.95 11.99 9.92
C LEU A 596 -2.22 11.38 11.12
N ARG A 597 -0.89 11.21 11.03
CA ARG A 597 -0.06 10.76 12.16
C ARG A 597 -0.18 11.69 13.36
N ASN A 598 -0.06 13.00 13.11
CA ASN A 598 -0.23 14.02 14.14
C ASN A 598 -1.62 13.95 14.80
N LEU A 599 -2.68 13.71 14.01
CA LEU A 599 -4.03 13.58 14.56
C LEU A 599 -4.19 12.33 15.45
N VAL A 600 -3.74 11.15 15.00
CA VAL A 600 -3.92 9.90 15.76
C VAL A 600 -3.12 9.89 17.08
N GLU A 601 -1.93 10.50 17.09
CA GLU A 601 -1.14 10.68 18.32
C GLU A 601 -1.83 11.63 19.31
N VAL A 602 -2.41 12.73 18.82
CA VAL A 602 -3.16 13.66 19.67
C VAL A 602 -4.44 13.02 20.21
N VAL A 603 -5.09 12.11 19.46
CA VAL A 603 -6.22 11.34 20.00
C VAL A 603 -5.79 10.50 21.20
N LEU A 604 -4.68 9.76 21.08
CA LEU A 604 -4.13 8.97 22.19
C LEU A 604 -3.73 9.86 23.38
N ALA A 605 -2.99 10.94 23.13
CA ALA A 605 -2.57 11.87 24.18
C ALA A 605 -3.79 12.54 24.88
N SER A 606 -4.82 12.90 24.12
CA SER A 606 -6.06 13.48 24.67
C SER A 606 -6.82 12.48 25.56
N MET A 607 -6.87 11.20 25.18
CA MET A 607 -7.44 10.15 26.02
C MET A 607 -6.70 10.01 27.35
N LEU A 608 -5.36 10.00 27.31
CA LEU A 608 -4.51 9.96 28.50
C LEU A 608 -4.74 11.17 29.40
N LEU A 609 -4.68 12.39 28.84
CA LEU A 609 -4.93 13.65 29.57
C LEU A 609 -6.32 13.71 30.20
N SER A 610 -7.30 13.04 29.59
CA SER A 610 -8.69 13.00 30.09
C SER A 610 -8.95 11.93 31.15
N GLY A 611 -7.96 11.09 31.44
CA GLY A 611 -8.14 9.94 32.34
C GLY A 611 -9.00 8.83 31.73
N ASP A 612 -9.12 8.78 30.39
CA ASP A 612 -9.81 7.69 29.70
C ASP A 612 -9.01 6.39 29.73
N ILE A 613 -7.70 6.49 29.97
CA ILE A 613 -6.72 5.41 29.94
C ILE A 613 -6.04 5.34 31.30
N ASP A 614 -5.82 4.14 31.80
CA ASP A 614 -5.03 3.89 33.01
C ASP A 614 -3.56 4.27 32.77
N ARG A 615 -3.02 5.06 33.69
CA ARG A 615 -1.67 5.62 33.63
C ARG A 615 -0.68 4.79 34.44
N ASP A 616 -1.13 3.83 35.25
CA ASP A 616 -0.24 2.88 35.93
C ASP A 616 0.15 1.76 34.95
N ARG A 617 1.19 2.04 34.13
CA ARG A 617 1.62 1.17 33.04
C ARG A 617 3.11 1.29 32.72
N ASP A 618 3.67 0.26 32.10
CA ASP A 618 5.06 0.17 31.66
C ASP A 618 5.22 0.03 30.13
N ASP A 619 4.13 -0.21 29.40
CA ASP A 619 4.08 -0.50 27.96
C ASP A 619 3.88 0.73 27.05
N TRP A 620 4.21 1.94 27.54
CA TRP A 620 3.96 3.21 26.85
C TRP A 620 4.47 3.24 25.40
N THR A 621 5.73 2.84 25.20
CA THR A 621 6.38 2.92 23.89
C THR A 621 5.77 1.90 22.93
N GLN A 622 5.35 0.73 23.43
CA GLN A 622 4.69 -0.31 22.65
C GLN A 622 3.33 0.15 22.12
N VAL A 623 2.55 0.89 22.93
CA VAL A 623 1.28 1.50 22.47
C VAL A 623 1.55 2.51 21.35
N ALA A 624 2.55 3.37 21.51
CA ALA A 624 2.86 4.44 20.56
C ALA A 624 3.29 3.92 19.16
N ILE A 625 4.11 2.86 19.11
CA ILE A 625 4.62 2.30 17.85
C ILE A 625 3.59 1.45 17.09
N LYS A 626 2.50 1.04 17.75
CA LYS A 626 1.38 0.31 17.11
C LYS A 626 0.39 1.22 16.41
N LEU A 627 0.44 2.53 16.65
CA LEU A 627 -0.36 3.51 15.90
C LEU A 627 0.08 3.55 14.43
N PRO A 628 -0.86 3.78 13.47
CA PRO A 628 -0.56 3.79 12.03
C PRO A 628 0.26 5.01 11.60
N PHE A 629 0.62 5.04 10.31
CA PHE A 629 1.30 6.14 9.62
C PHE A 629 2.78 6.33 10.00
N ILE A 630 3.46 5.24 10.37
CA ILE A 630 4.92 5.22 10.60
C ILE A 630 5.67 4.92 9.29
N ASP A 631 5.15 4.04 8.43
CA ASP A 631 5.84 3.52 7.26
C ASP A 631 5.71 4.42 6.05
N ASP A 632 6.66 5.33 5.86
CA ASP A 632 6.65 6.20 4.70
C ASP A 632 6.93 5.44 3.39
N ASN A 633 6.26 5.84 2.31
CA ASN A 633 6.38 5.22 1.00
C ASN A 633 7.45 5.91 0.15
N ASP A 634 8.15 5.12 -0.68
CA ASP A 634 8.92 5.57 -1.82
C ASP A 634 8.04 5.62 -3.08
N CYS A 635 8.52 6.24 -4.17
CA CYS A 635 7.79 6.23 -5.44
C CYS A 635 8.15 5.04 -6.38
N GLY A 636 9.02 4.13 -5.95
CA GLY A 636 9.58 3.03 -6.73
C GLY A 636 8.53 2.03 -7.22
N LEU A 637 7.53 1.69 -6.41
CA LEU A 637 6.44 0.81 -6.84
C LEU A 637 5.58 1.45 -7.94
N GLY A 638 5.33 2.77 -7.82
CA GLY A 638 4.68 3.55 -8.89
C GLY A 638 5.51 3.57 -10.17
N ILE A 639 6.84 3.71 -10.07
CA ILE A 639 7.74 3.67 -11.23
C ILE A 639 7.72 2.28 -11.88
N ALA A 640 7.71 1.20 -11.10
CA ALA A 640 7.63 -0.17 -11.61
C ALA A 640 6.36 -0.41 -12.44
N VAL A 641 5.21 -0.02 -11.89
CA VAL A 641 3.91 -0.09 -12.60
C VAL A 641 3.90 0.77 -13.85
N ARG A 642 4.37 2.02 -13.74
CA ARG A 642 4.45 2.94 -14.88
C ARG A 642 5.28 2.36 -16.02
N THR A 643 6.44 1.79 -15.67
CA THR A 643 7.38 1.18 -16.63
C THR A 643 6.76 -0.03 -17.32
N TYR A 644 6.10 -0.90 -16.56
CA TYR A 644 5.41 -2.06 -17.10
C TYR A 644 4.32 -1.66 -18.10
N LEU A 645 3.44 -0.72 -17.71
CA LEU A 645 2.35 -0.26 -18.56
C LEU A 645 2.82 0.52 -19.79
N ASP A 646 3.96 1.22 -19.72
CA ASP A 646 4.57 1.93 -20.86
C ASP A 646 5.28 0.99 -21.86
N ASP A 647 5.71 -0.22 -21.45
CA ASP A 647 6.38 -1.16 -22.37
C ASP A 647 5.37 -2.06 -23.11
N LEU A 648 4.19 -2.30 -22.54
CA LEU A 648 3.14 -3.10 -23.19
C LEU A 648 2.74 -2.62 -24.59
N PRO A 649 2.59 -1.30 -24.88
CA PRO A 649 2.27 -0.82 -26.22
C PRO A 649 3.31 -1.14 -27.31
N LEU A 650 4.53 -1.55 -26.95
CA LEU A 650 5.54 -1.99 -27.93
C LEU A 650 5.28 -3.40 -28.47
N GLN A 651 4.45 -4.18 -27.78
CA GLN A 651 4.12 -5.54 -28.17
C GLN A 651 3.07 -5.52 -29.28
N ALA A 652 3.20 -6.41 -30.25
CA ALA A 652 2.26 -6.50 -31.39
C ALA A 652 0.80 -6.70 -30.94
N ASN A 653 0.59 -7.38 -29.81
CA ASN A 653 -0.69 -7.45 -29.11
C ASN A 653 -0.49 -7.17 -27.61
N SER A 654 -0.60 -5.90 -27.22
CA SER A 654 -0.33 -5.38 -25.87
C SER A 654 -1.23 -5.95 -24.75
N THR A 655 -2.32 -6.63 -25.11
CA THR A 655 -3.26 -7.26 -24.15
C THR A 655 -3.09 -8.79 -24.05
N SER A 656 -2.26 -9.38 -24.92
CA SER A 656 -2.07 -10.82 -24.95
C SER A 656 -1.36 -11.36 -23.69
N PRO A 657 -1.67 -12.58 -23.22
CA PRO A 657 -0.90 -13.25 -22.17
C PRO A 657 0.61 -13.29 -22.44
N GLU A 658 1.00 -13.52 -23.70
CA GLU A 658 2.39 -13.60 -24.14
C GLU A 658 3.10 -12.25 -23.99
N ALA A 659 2.48 -11.17 -24.49
CA ALA A 659 3.03 -9.82 -24.33
C ALA A 659 3.23 -9.44 -22.85
N ARG A 660 2.26 -9.78 -21.99
CA ARG A 660 2.35 -9.52 -20.55
C ARG A 660 3.47 -10.33 -19.89
N ALA A 661 3.59 -11.61 -20.24
CA ALA A 661 4.67 -12.47 -19.74
C ALA A 661 6.05 -11.96 -20.19
N ASP A 662 6.18 -11.57 -21.46
CA ASP A 662 7.43 -11.05 -22.03
C ASP A 662 7.86 -9.74 -21.36
N VAL A 663 6.94 -8.78 -21.18
CA VAL A 663 7.26 -7.52 -20.50
C VAL A 663 7.55 -7.74 -19.01
N LYS A 664 6.83 -8.65 -18.34
CA LYS A 664 7.15 -9.04 -16.95
C LYS A 664 8.56 -9.65 -16.84
N ALA A 665 8.98 -10.45 -17.83
CA ALA A 665 10.31 -11.04 -17.84
C ALA A 665 11.44 -10.00 -17.97
N LYS A 666 11.24 -8.93 -18.75
CA LYS A 666 12.16 -7.78 -18.86
C LYS A 666 12.28 -6.97 -17.57
N GLY A 667 11.37 -7.14 -16.61
CA GLY A 667 11.39 -6.43 -15.34
C GLY A 667 12.72 -6.50 -14.59
N LYS A 668 13.44 -7.63 -14.73
CA LYS A 668 14.77 -7.83 -14.15
C LYS A 668 15.84 -6.90 -14.72
N ASP A 669 15.66 -6.41 -15.95
CA ASP A 669 16.61 -5.51 -16.60
C ASP A 669 16.48 -4.08 -16.05
N TRP A 670 15.24 -3.66 -15.73
CA TRP A 670 14.96 -2.35 -15.15
C TRP A 670 15.14 -2.31 -13.63
N PHE A 671 14.81 -3.40 -12.94
CA PHE A 671 14.80 -3.51 -11.47
C PHE A 671 15.59 -4.73 -11.01
N GLN A 672 16.91 -4.70 -11.25
CA GLN A 672 17.84 -5.82 -10.97
C GLN A 672 17.84 -6.28 -9.49
N HIS A 673 17.43 -5.40 -8.59
CA HIS A 673 17.51 -5.59 -7.14
C HIS A 673 16.13 -5.68 -6.47
N SER A 674 15.05 -5.70 -7.25
CA SER A 674 13.71 -6.06 -6.74
C SER A 674 13.72 -7.50 -6.21
N GLU A 675 12.99 -7.76 -5.13
CA GLU A 675 12.80 -9.13 -4.62
C GLU A 675 12.04 -9.98 -5.63
N SER A 676 10.96 -9.41 -6.18
CA SER A 676 10.20 -9.97 -7.29
C SER A 676 9.51 -8.85 -8.04
N PHE A 677 9.90 -8.61 -9.30
CA PHE A 677 9.22 -7.60 -10.12
C PHE A 677 7.74 -7.97 -10.34
N THR A 678 7.47 -9.25 -10.59
CA THR A 678 6.09 -9.75 -10.72
C THR A 678 5.32 -9.63 -9.41
N GLY A 679 5.92 -10.00 -8.28
CA GLY A 679 5.27 -9.85 -6.96
C GLY A 679 4.95 -8.40 -6.60
N ASN A 680 5.82 -7.46 -6.97
CA ASN A 680 5.56 -6.03 -6.83
C ASN A 680 4.37 -5.57 -7.69
N LEU A 681 4.32 -5.99 -8.96
CA LEU A 681 3.17 -5.70 -9.80
C LEU A 681 1.88 -6.28 -9.21
N ASP A 682 1.91 -7.53 -8.77
CA ASP A 682 0.74 -8.19 -8.18
C ASP A 682 0.26 -7.47 -6.91
N LEU A 683 1.19 -6.99 -6.06
CA LEU A 683 0.89 -6.16 -4.90
C LEU A 683 0.23 -4.83 -5.30
N ALA A 684 0.78 -4.12 -6.28
CA ALA A 684 0.22 -2.86 -6.76
C ALA A 684 -1.18 -3.03 -7.36
N PHE A 685 -1.41 -4.14 -8.06
CA PHE A 685 -2.71 -4.41 -8.67
C PHE A 685 -3.76 -4.90 -7.68
N LYS A 686 -3.36 -5.65 -6.64
CA LYS A 686 -4.24 -5.89 -5.48
C LYS A 686 -4.66 -4.59 -4.79
N LEU A 687 -3.73 -3.65 -4.63
CA LEU A 687 -4.05 -2.32 -4.10
C LEU A 687 -5.02 -1.57 -5.02
N TRP A 688 -4.79 -1.62 -6.34
CA TRP A 688 -5.72 -1.05 -7.32
C TRP A 688 -7.13 -1.63 -7.19
N ASP A 689 -7.26 -2.95 -7.16
CA ASP A 689 -8.55 -3.65 -7.07
C ASP A 689 -9.30 -3.27 -5.79
N ALA A 690 -8.59 -3.19 -4.67
CA ALA A 690 -9.15 -2.77 -3.38
C ALA A 690 -9.65 -1.32 -3.42
N VAL A 691 -8.84 -0.38 -3.93
CA VAL A 691 -9.23 1.03 -4.02
C VAL A 691 -10.40 1.20 -4.99
N TYR A 692 -10.37 0.50 -6.13
CA TYR A 692 -11.48 0.48 -7.09
C TYR A 692 -12.77 -0.05 -6.47
N ALA A 693 -12.73 -1.17 -5.73
CA ALA A 693 -13.89 -1.70 -5.02
C ALA A 693 -14.49 -0.68 -4.02
N GLY A 694 -13.62 0.08 -3.36
CA GLY A 694 -14.04 1.21 -2.52
C GLY A 694 -14.75 2.31 -3.33
N THR A 695 -14.20 2.72 -4.47
CA THR A 695 -14.75 3.83 -5.27
C THR A 695 -16.15 3.55 -5.81
N GLN A 696 -16.49 2.28 -6.05
CA GLN A 696 -17.84 1.88 -6.48
C GLN A 696 -18.93 2.18 -5.43
N ASN A 697 -18.55 2.36 -4.15
CA ASN A 697 -19.46 2.57 -3.03
C ASN A 697 -19.31 3.95 -2.36
N ALA A 698 -18.49 4.85 -2.93
CA ALA A 698 -18.28 6.19 -2.37
C ALA A 698 -19.50 7.13 -2.49
N GLY A 699 -20.59 6.67 -3.11
CA GLY A 699 -21.83 7.43 -3.28
C GLY A 699 -21.68 8.63 -4.23
N ARG A 700 -22.58 9.61 -4.12
CA ARG A 700 -22.61 10.79 -5.01
C ARG A 700 -21.46 11.78 -4.78
N GLU A 701 -20.72 11.63 -3.69
CA GLU A 701 -19.60 12.52 -3.35
C GLU A 701 -18.38 12.25 -4.25
N PHE A 702 -18.26 11.03 -4.78
CA PHE A 702 -17.22 10.67 -5.73
C PHE A 702 -17.67 10.95 -7.17
N LYS A 703 -17.06 11.96 -7.79
CA LYS A 703 -17.49 12.49 -9.10
C LYS A 703 -16.85 11.81 -10.32
N GLU A 704 -15.81 11.01 -10.12
CA GLU A 704 -14.99 10.43 -11.20
C GLU A 704 -15.25 8.92 -11.40
N SER A 705 -16.43 8.42 -11.04
CA SER A 705 -16.76 6.98 -11.11
C SER A 705 -16.52 6.36 -12.48
N LYS A 706 -17.00 7.02 -13.55
CA LYS A 706 -16.83 6.55 -14.93
C LYS A 706 -15.36 6.45 -15.34
N LEU A 707 -14.56 7.47 -15.00
CA LEU A 707 -13.13 7.48 -15.32
C LEU A 707 -12.40 6.31 -14.65
N TRP A 708 -12.74 6.00 -13.40
CA TRP A 708 -12.17 4.86 -12.68
C TRP A 708 -12.64 3.52 -13.24
N GLU A 709 -13.88 3.43 -13.72
CA GLU A 709 -14.38 2.25 -14.42
C GLU A 709 -13.62 2.02 -15.74
N ASP A 710 -13.40 3.07 -16.52
CA ASP A 710 -12.67 2.99 -17.79
C ASP A 710 -11.18 2.65 -17.56
N ALA A 711 -10.54 3.27 -16.55
CA ALA A 711 -9.20 2.91 -16.13
C ALA A 711 -9.10 1.45 -15.64
N ASN A 712 -10.13 0.96 -14.94
CA ASN A 712 -10.18 -0.43 -14.50
C ASN A 712 -10.30 -1.40 -15.68
N LYS A 713 -11.12 -1.10 -16.69
CA LYS A 713 -11.19 -1.88 -17.94
C LYS A 713 -9.84 -1.90 -18.65
N TYR A 714 -9.16 -0.74 -18.75
CA TYR A 714 -7.81 -0.62 -19.29
C TYR A 714 -6.81 -1.51 -18.54
N ASN A 715 -6.86 -1.52 -17.20
CA ASN A 715 -5.97 -2.29 -16.34
C ASN A 715 -6.24 -3.79 -16.49
N MET A 716 -7.50 -4.22 -16.39
CA MET A 716 -7.93 -5.62 -16.52
C MET A 716 -7.49 -6.24 -17.86
N ALA A 717 -7.57 -5.50 -18.96
CA ALA A 717 -7.08 -5.97 -20.26
C ALA A 717 -5.55 -6.23 -20.29
N ARG A 718 -4.81 -5.64 -19.35
CA ARG A 718 -3.34 -5.66 -19.27
C ARG A 718 -2.81 -6.41 -18.03
N LEU A 719 -3.70 -7.03 -17.25
CA LEU A 719 -3.42 -7.82 -16.05
C LEU A 719 -3.53 -9.33 -16.28
N SER A 720 -2.47 -10.07 -15.94
CA SER A 720 -2.37 -11.52 -16.16
C SER A 720 -3.14 -12.40 -15.18
N TYR A 721 -4.27 -11.95 -14.60
CA TYR A 721 -5.10 -12.87 -13.82
C TYR A 721 -6.02 -13.65 -14.77
N LEU A 722 -5.85 -14.98 -14.75
CA LEU A 722 -6.90 -15.95 -15.04
C LEU A 722 -8.07 -15.72 -14.06
N LEU A 723 -8.83 -14.65 -14.28
CA LEU A 723 -10.10 -14.33 -13.61
C LEU A 723 -10.94 -13.46 -14.57
N PHE A 724 -11.07 -13.91 -15.82
CA PHE A 724 -12.18 -13.48 -16.65
C PHE A 724 -13.41 -14.28 -16.18
N GLY A 725 -14.07 -13.76 -15.14
CA GLY A 725 -15.30 -14.35 -14.61
C GLY A 725 -15.60 -14.10 -13.13
N ALA A 726 -15.43 -12.86 -12.62
CA ALA A 726 -15.81 -12.58 -11.22
C ALA A 726 -16.26 -11.14 -10.93
N LEU A 727 -16.88 -10.43 -11.89
CA LEU A 727 -17.52 -9.12 -11.60
C LEU A 727 -19.04 -9.07 -11.72
N THR A 728 -19.73 -10.22 -11.88
CA THR A 728 -21.20 -10.30 -11.81
C THR A 728 -21.73 -11.45 -10.95
N ALA A 729 -20.91 -12.02 -10.06
CA ALA A 729 -21.35 -13.04 -9.11
C ALA A 729 -20.88 -12.72 -7.67
N LEU A 730 -21.27 -11.56 -7.15
CA LEU A 730 -21.24 -11.29 -5.70
C LEU A 730 -22.42 -12.01 -5.02
N SER A 731 -22.33 -13.35 -4.95
CA SER A 731 -22.94 -14.15 -3.88
C SER A 731 -22.54 -15.63 -4.07
N GLY A 732 -21.47 -16.02 -3.40
CA GLY A 732 -21.27 -17.41 -2.97
C GLY A 732 -20.33 -18.28 -3.81
N PHE A 733 -19.04 -17.95 -3.87
CA PHE A 733 -17.99 -18.98 -3.95
C PHE A 733 -16.78 -18.52 -3.13
N ALA A 734 -16.31 -19.40 -2.25
CA ALA A 734 -15.21 -19.16 -1.32
C ALA A 734 -13.85 -19.16 -2.04
N ASN A 735 -12.90 -18.40 -1.47
CA ASN A 735 -11.47 -18.39 -1.76
C ASN A 735 -10.90 -19.78 -2.10
N ALA A 736 -10.12 -19.86 -3.17
CA ALA A 736 -9.15 -20.94 -3.36
C ALA A 736 -7.81 -20.34 -3.83
N GLY A 737 -6.92 -20.05 -2.88
CA GLY A 737 -5.49 -19.97 -3.15
C GLY A 737 -4.92 -21.35 -3.49
N SER A 738 -3.72 -21.40 -4.07
CA SER A 738 -3.01 -22.65 -4.38
C SER A 738 -2.89 -23.54 -3.13
N ALA A 739 -3.23 -24.82 -3.27
CA ALA A 739 -3.22 -25.79 -2.17
C ALA A 739 -1.82 -26.41 -1.94
N VAL A 740 -0.89 -26.22 -2.88
CA VAL A 740 0.50 -26.69 -2.77
C VAL A 740 1.31 -25.69 -1.94
N LYS A 741 1.94 -26.14 -0.85
CA LYS A 741 2.79 -25.27 -0.03
C LYS A 741 4.16 -25.03 -0.67
N ASP A 742 4.56 -23.77 -0.83
CA ASP A 742 5.92 -23.40 -1.22
C ASP A 742 6.89 -23.51 -0.04
N LEU A 743 7.97 -24.26 -0.22
CA LEU A 743 9.03 -24.39 0.78
C LEU A 743 10.34 -23.77 0.30
N ILE A 744 10.97 -23.05 1.22
CA ILE A 744 12.25 -22.38 1.11
C ILE A 744 13.10 -22.77 2.34
N PRO A 745 14.43 -22.51 2.35
CA PRO A 745 15.31 -22.92 3.43
C PRO A 745 14.85 -22.50 4.84
N SER A 746 14.17 -21.36 4.96
CA SER A 746 13.71 -20.83 6.25
C SER A 746 12.46 -21.53 6.81
N ASN A 747 11.62 -22.16 5.98
CA ASN A 747 10.39 -22.81 6.44
C ASN A 747 10.39 -24.35 6.26
N PHE A 748 11.33 -24.91 5.49
CA PHE A 748 11.34 -26.33 5.13
C PHE A 748 11.34 -27.24 6.36
N ASP A 749 12.25 -27.01 7.31
CA ASP A 749 12.39 -27.86 8.49
C ASP A 749 11.15 -27.81 9.38
N ASP A 750 10.53 -26.64 9.51
CA ASP A 750 9.34 -26.49 10.35
C ASP A 750 8.12 -27.18 9.73
N VAL A 751 7.96 -27.06 8.40
CA VAL A 751 6.81 -27.63 7.68
C VAL A 751 6.96 -29.13 7.43
N VAL A 752 8.16 -29.61 7.10
CA VAL A 752 8.41 -30.99 6.64
C VAL A 752 8.96 -31.89 7.74
N LEU A 753 9.86 -31.38 8.60
CA LEU A 753 10.59 -32.22 9.57
C LEU A 753 10.06 -32.10 11.01
N LYS A 754 9.66 -30.90 11.44
CA LYS A 754 9.21 -30.63 12.82
C LYS A 754 7.69 -30.64 12.98
N SER A 755 6.94 -30.60 11.88
CA SER A 755 5.48 -30.58 11.92
C SER A 755 4.86 -31.89 12.45
N GLY A 756 5.64 -32.98 12.48
CA GLY A 756 5.17 -34.33 12.84
C GLY A 756 4.24 -34.95 11.79
N LYS A 757 4.04 -34.28 10.65
CA LYS A 757 3.14 -34.70 9.57
C LYS A 757 3.93 -35.19 8.37
N PRO A 758 3.50 -36.28 7.72
CA PRO A 758 4.13 -36.71 6.49
C PRO A 758 3.92 -35.69 5.36
N ALA A 759 4.90 -35.56 4.48
CA ALA A 759 4.89 -34.61 3.37
C ALA A 759 5.36 -35.23 2.06
N LEU A 760 4.62 -34.98 0.98
CA LEU A 760 5.08 -35.23 -0.38
C LEU A 760 5.61 -33.91 -0.95
N VAL A 761 6.89 -33.89 -1.30
CA VAL A 761 7.59 -32.66 -1.73
C VAL A 761 8.13 -32.82 -3.15
N GLU A 762 7.72 -31.93 -4.06
CA GLU A 762 8.28 -31.80 -5.40
C GLU A 762 9.48 -30.85 -5.39
N PHE A 763 10.67 -31.35 -5.75
CA PHE A 763 11.82 -30.52 -6.08
C PHE A 763 11.82 -30.26 -7.59
N PHE A 764 11.61 -29.00 -7.97
CA PHE A 764 11.44 -28.58 -9.36
C PHE A 764 12.40 -27.46 -9.76
N ALA A 765 12.42 -27.14 -11.06
CA ALA A 765 13.04 -25.94 -11.60
C ALA A 765 12.10 -25.29 -12.63
N PRO A 766 11.97 -23.95 -12.65
CA PRO A 766 10.92 -23.24 -13.41
C PRO A 766 11.11 -23.34 -14.93
N TRP A 767 12.32 -23.61 -15.41
CA TRP A 767 12.64 -23.82 -16.82
C TRP A 767 12.42 -25.27 -17.29
N CYS A 768 12.23 -26.23 -16.38
CA CYS A 768 12.12 -27.64 -16.74
C CYS A 768 10.74 -27.99 -17.31
N GLY A 769 10.68 -28.42 -18.58
CA GLY A 769 9.43 -28.80 -19.25
C GLY A 769 8.67 -29.94 -18.56
N HIS A 770 9.36 -30.89 -17.94
CA HIS A 770 8.72 -31.97 -17.17
C HIS A 770 8.09 -31.46 -15.87
N CYS A 771 8.67 -30.45 -15.22
CA CYS A 771 8.08 -29.81 -14.04
C CYS A 771 6.81 -29.05 -14.43
N LYS A 772 6.85 -28.30 -15.55
CA LYS A 772 5.67 -27.61 -16.08
C LYS A 772 4.52 -28.57 -16.41
N THR A 773 4.85 -29.79 -16.84
CA THR A 773 3.85 -30.84 -17.12
C THR A 773 3.27 -31.44 -15.83
N LEU A 774 4.07 -31.58 -14.78
CA LEU A 774 3.65 -32.13 -13.49
C LEU A 774 2.86 -31.11 -12.65
N ALA A 775 3.22 -29.82 -12.71
CA ALA A 775 2.61 -28.74 -11.94
C ALA A 775 1.06 -28.78 -11.88
N PRO A 776 0.30 -28.89 -13.00
CA PRO A 776 -1.16 -28.95 -12.91
C PRO A 776 -1.67 -30.20 -12.19
N VAL A 777 -1.01 -31.34 -12.37
CA VAL A 777 -1.36 -32.60 -11.68
C VAL A 777 -1.03 -32.53 -10.19
N TYR A 778 0.08 -31.87 -9.85
CA TYR A 778 0.52 -31.68 -8.48
C TYR A 778 -0.37 -30.70 -7.70
N GLU A 779 -0.90 -29.69 -8.39
CA GLU A 779 -1.91 -28.78 -7.85
C GLU A 779 -3.25 -29.50 -7.61
N GLU A 780 -3.70 -30.28 -8.59
CA GLU A 780 -4.90 -31.13 -8.45
C GLU A 780 -4.73 -32.11 -7.28
N LEU A 781 -3.55 -32.72 -7.14
CA LEU A 781 -3.21 -33.57 -6.00
C LEU A 781 -3.36 -32.82 -4.68
N ALA A 782 -2.76 -31.64 -4.54
CA ALA A 782 -2.89 -30.85 -3.32
C ALA A 782 -4.35 -30.52 -2.99
N GLN A 783 -5.16 -30.23 -4.00
CA GLN A 783 -6.57 -29.92 -3.82
C GLN A 783 -7.39 -31.15 -3.38
N THR A 784 -7.11 -32.35 -3.92
CA THR A 784 -7.80 -33.59 -3.52
C THR A 784 -7.53 -34.01 -2.07
N PHE A 785 -6.43 -33.54 -1.48
CA PHE A 785 -6.05 -33.77 -0.09
C PHE A 785 -6.18 -32.53 0.80
N ALA A 786 -6.67 -31.39 0.28
CA ALA A 786 -6.82 -30.14 1.04
C ALA A 786 -7.71 -30.32 2.29
N PHE A 787 -8.72 -31.19 2.22
CA PHE A 787 -9.57 -31.53 3.37
C PHE A 787 -8.83 -32.24 4.52
N ALA A 788 -7.59 -32.69 4.28
CA ALA A 788 -6.75 -33.47 5.19
C ALA A 788 -5.37 -32.80 5.40
N GLU A 789 -5.30 -31.46 5.32
CA GLU A 789 -4.07 -30.68 5.55
C GLU A 789 -3.46 -30.85 6.96
N ASP A 790 -4.26 -31.35 7.91
CA ASP A 790 -3.85 -31.75 9.25
C ASP A 790 -3.16 -33.13 9.27
N LYS A 791 -3.26 -33.92 8.20
CA LYS A 791 -2.75 -35.31 8.12
C LYS A 791 -1.64 -35.52 7.09
N VAL A 792 -1.65 -34.78 5.99
CA VAL A 792 -0.62 -34.86 4.95
C VAL A 792 -0.34 -33.49 4.37
N THR A 793 0.93 -33.20 4.09
CA THR A 793 1.35 -31.97 3.43
C THR A 793 1.76 -32.26 1.99
N ILE A 794 1.26 -31.48 1.04
CA ILE A 794 1.72 -31.51 -0.35
C ILE A 794 2.40 -30.17 -0.63
N ALA A 795 3.65 -30.23 -1.06
CA ALA A 795 4.52 -29.06 -1.10
C ALA A 795 5.52 -29.10 -2.26
N LYS A 796 6.10 -27.95 -2.60
CA LYS A 796 7.10 -27.83 -3.66
C LYS A 796 8.28 -26.96 -3.24
N VAL A 797 9.44 -27.22 -3.83
CA VAL A 797 10.70 -26.49 -3.65
C VAL A 797 11.27 -26.19 -5.01
N ASP A 798 11.48 -24.90 -5.32
CA ASP A 798 12.38 -24.54 -6.42
C ASP A 798 13.80 -24.86 -5.98
N ALA A 799 14.34 -25.99 -6.42
CA ALA A 799 15.69 -26.43 -6.07
C ALA A 799 16.78 -25.87 -7.01
N ASP A 800 16.40 -25.13 -8.06
CA ASP A 800 17.33 -24.34 -8.85
C ASP A 800 17.66 -23.01 -8.15
N GLU A 801 16.65 -22.39 -7.55
CA GLU A 801 16.81 -21.24 -6.63
C GLU A 801 17.39 -21.69 -5.28
N ASN A 802 16.80 -22.70 -4.66
CA ASN A 802 17.17 -23.19 -3.32
C ASN A 802 18.14 -24.38 -3.41
N ARG A 803 19.29 -24.16 -4.05
CA ARG A 803 20.31 -25.22 -4.30
C ARG A 803 20.79 -25.92 -3.04
N SER A 804 20.74 -25.27 -1.87
CA SER A 804 21.11 -25.86 -0.58
C SER A 804 20.16 -27.00 -0.19
N LEU A 805 18.85 -26.85 -0.38
CA LEU A 805 17.86 -27.90 -0.16
C LEU A 805 18.00 -29.03 -1.18
N GLY A 806 18.22 -28.69 -2.45
CA GLY A 806 18.49 -29.68 -3.51
C GLY A 806 19.71 -30.55 -3.19
N LYS A 807 20.83 -29.94 -2.76
CA LYS A 807 22.03 -30.65 -2.32
C LYS A 807 21.77 -31.49 -1.07
N ARG A 808 21.09 -30.94 -0.06
CA ARG A 808 20.80 -31.62 1.22
C ARG A 808 20.07 -32.94 1.01
N PHE A 809 19.14 -33.00 0.05
CA PHE A 809 18.33 -34.20 -0.22
C PHE A 809 18.76 -34.97 -1.48
N GLY A 810 19.93 -34.67 -2.04
CA GLY A 810 20.52 -35.42 -3.15
C GLY A 810 19.75 -35.31 -4.46
N VAL A 811 19.15 -34.16 -4.76
CA VAL A 811 18.44 -33.91 -6.03
C VAL A 811 19.44 -33.75 -7.17
N GLN A 812 19.43 -34.68 -8.13
CA GLN A 812 20.33 -34.70 -9.29
C GLN A 812 19.66 -34.31 -10.61
N GLY A 813 18.33 -34.15 -10.62
CA GLY A 813 17.55 -33.79 -11.79
C GLY A 813 16.12 -33.38 -11.43
N PHE A 814 15.39 -32.82 -12.38
CA PHE A 814 14.06 -32.27 -12.17
C PHE A 814 12.99 -32.88 -13.09
N PRO A 815 11.73 -33.05 -12.62
CA PRO A 815 11.33 -32.96 -11.21
C PRO A 815 11.78 -34.20 -10.44
N THR A 816 12.10 -34.03 -9.15
CA THR A 816 12.33 -35.13 -8.21
C THR A 816 11.30 -35.02 -7.09
N VAL A 817 10.49 -36.06 -6.87
CA VAL A 817 9.47 -36.07 -5.81
C VAL A 817 9.95 -36.95 -4.65
N LYS A 818 9.86 -36.44 -3.44
CA LYS A 818 10.32 -37.13 -2.22
C LYS A 818 9.24 -37.17 -1.15
N TRP A 819 9.13 -38.30 -0.49
CA TRP A 819 8.23 -38.56 0.62
C TRP A 819 8.98 -38.44 1.94
N PHE A 820 8.47 -37.60 2.83
CA PHE A 820 8.92 -37.42 4.19
C PHE A 820 7.87 -38.01 5.12
N ASP A 821 8.29 -38.83 6.09
CA ASP A 821 7.38 -39.51 7.02
C ASP A 821 6.99 -38.64 8.24
N GLY A 822 7.54 -37.42 8.33
CA GLY A 822 7.34 -36.49 9.45
C GLY A 822 8.12 -36.85 10.72
N LYS A 823 9.00 -37.86 10.66
CA LYS A 823 9.75 -38.40 11.83
C LYS A 823 11.27 -38.45 11.58
N SER A 824 11.68 -38.58 10.33
CA SER A 824 13.08 -38.70 9.90
C SER A 824 13.45 -37.60 8.90
N ASP A 825 14.72 -37.21 8.91
CA ASP A 825 15.35 -36.37 7.89
C ASP A 825 15.76 -37.13 6.61
N LYS A 826 15.47 -38.43 6.52
CA LYS A 826 15.77 -39.29 5.37
C LYS A 826 14.52 -39.56 4.54
N PRO A 827 14.29 -38.81 3.46
CA PRO A 827 13.13 -39.03 2.60
C PRO A 827 13.29 -40.29 1.72
N GLU A 828 12.15 -40.88 1.39
CA GLU A 828 12.02 -41.91 0.34
C GLU A 828 11.76 -41.21 -1.00
N GLU A 829 12.45 -41.62 -2.07
CA GLU A 829 12.20 -41.07 -3.40
C GLU A 829 10.98 -41.74 -4.05
N TYR A 830 10.03 -40.94 -4.52
CA TYR A 830 8.85 -41.44 -5.21
C TYR A 830 9.19 -41.80 -6.66
N LYS A 831 8.97 -43.07 -7.02
CA LYS A 831 9.28 -43.63 -8.35
C LYS A 831 8.05 -44.08 -9.16
N GLY A 832 6.84 -43.78 -8.68
CA GLY A 832 5.59 -44.15 -9.33
C GLY A 832 5.20 -43.23 -10.51
N GLY A 833 4.03 -43.49 -11.08
CA GLY A 833 3.43 -42.64 -12.13
C GLY A 833 3.22 -41.21 -11.64
N ARG A 834 3.28 -40.25 -12.57
CA ARG A 834 3.14 -38.81 -12.28
C ARG A 834 1.72 -38.27 -12.59
N ASP A 835 0.78 -39.17 -12.79
CA ASP A 835 -0.65 -38.92 -12.87
C ASP A 835 -1.30 -38.84 -11.47
N ILE A 836 -2.48 -38.23 -11.42
CA ILE A 836 -3.23 -37.99 -10.18
C ILE A 836 -3.57 -39.30 -9.45
N ASP A 837 -3.88 -40.37 -10.19
CA ASP A 837 -4.27 -41.66 -9.62
C ASP A 837 -3.08 -42.32 -8.90
N SER A 838 -1.92 -42.36 -9.56
CA SER A 838 -0.68 -42.92 -9.00
C SER A 838 -0.22 -42.15 -7.75
N LEU A 839 -0.21 -40.82 -7.80
CA LEU A 839 0.20 -39.97 -6.67
C LEU A 839 -0.79 -40.09 -5.51
N SER A 840 -2.10 -40.10 -5.79
CA SER A 840 -3.15 -40.25 -4.77
C SER A 840 -3.12 -41.64 -4.13
N ALA A 841 -2.89 -42.68 -4.92
CA ALA A 841 -2.74 -44.05 -4.41
C ALA A 841 -1.53 -44.15 -3.47
N PHE A 842 -0.41 -43.53 -3.83
CA PHE A 842 0.79 -43.50 -2.99
C PHE A 842 0.55 -42.78 -1.66
N ILE A 843 -0.09 -41.60 -1.67
CA ILE A 843 -0.45 -40.90 -0.43
C ILE A 843 -1.42 -41.74 0.41
N THR A 844 -2.40 -42.38 -0.24
CA THR A 844 -3.36 -43.26 0.45
C THR A 844 -2.66 -44.46 1.09
N GLU A 845 -1.70 -45.07 0.40
CA GLU A 845 -0.90 -46.18 0.91
C GLU A 845 -0.07 -45.77 2.13
N LYS A 846 0.59 -44.61 2.08
CA LYS A 846 1.48 -44.16 3.17
C LYS A 846 0.74 -43.57 4.38
N THR A 847 -0.46 -43.03 4.18
CA THR A 847 -1.19 -42.27 5.24
C THR A 847 -2.54 -42.85 5.63
N GLY A 848 -3.12 -43.73 4.82
CA GLY A 848 -4.51 -44.20 4.96
C GLY A 848 -5.57 -43.15 4.59
N VAL A 849 -5.17 -41.93 4.18
CA VAL A 849 -6.09 -40.87 3.75
C VAL A 849 -6.51 -41.13 2.30
N LYS A 850 -7.81 -41.31 2.06
CA LYS A 850 -8.35 -41.45 0.70
C LYS A 850 -8.57 -40.07 0.07
N PRO A 851 -8.24 -39.84 -1.21
CA PRO A 851 -8.50 -38.56 -1.87
C PRO A 851 -10.01 -38.26 -1.87
N ARG A 852 -10.38 -36.99 -1.65
CA ARG A 852 -11.71 -36.51 -1.99
C ARG A 852 -11.62 -35.87 -3.37
N SER A 853 -12.25 -36.48 -4.37
CA SER A 853 -12.42 -35.81 -5.65
C SER A 853 -13.19 -34.51 -5.41
N ALA A 854 -12.65 -33.38 -5.86
CA ALA A 854 -13.47 -32.21 -6.11
C ALA A 854 -14.64 -32.67 -7.00
N GLN A 855 -15.87 -32.37 -6.60
CA GLN A 855 -17.00 -32.59 -7.50
C GLN A 855 -16.77 -31.69 -8.72
N LYS A 856 -16.26 -32.28 -9.81
CA LYS A 856 -16.45 -31.69 -11.14
C LYS A 856 -17.95 -31.58 -11.32
N GLU A 857 -18.44 -30.38 -11.60
CA GLU A 857 -19.81 -30.22 -12.08
C GLU A 857 -20.01 -31.20 -13.24
N ALA A 858 -21.16 -31.88 -13.25
CA ALA A 858 -21.45 -32.85 -14.28
C ALA A 858 -21.35 -32.18 -15.66
N SER A 859 -20.46 -32.67 -16.52
CA SER A 859 -20.32 -32.15 -17.88
C SER A 859 -21.62 -32.37 -18.64
N ASN A 860 -22.11 -31.31 -19.29
CA ASN A 860 -23.25 -31.39 -20.21
C ASN A 860 -22.83 -31.93 -21.59
N VAL A 861 -21.55 -32.25 -21.79
CA VAL A 861 -21.08 -32.90 -23.03
C VAL A 861 -21.33 -34.40 -22.96
N GLU A 862 -22.14 -34.91 -23.89
CA GLU A 862 -22.43 -36.34 -23.97
C GLU A 862 -21.26 -37.11 -24.61
N PHE A 863 -20.72 -38.11 -23.91
CA PHE A 863 -19.68 -38.98 -24.48
C PHE A 863 -20.32 -40.12 -25.28
N LEU A 864 -20.10 -40.09 -26.59
CA LEU A 864 -20.62 -41.10 -27.51
C LEU A 864 -19.57 -42.18 -27.81
N ASN A 865 -20.05 -43.41 -28.01
CA ASN A 865 -19.28 -44.58 -28.41
C ASN A 865 -20.05 -45.38 -29.48
N ASP A 866 -19.54 -46.53 -29.92
CA ASP A 866 -20.14 -47.36 -30.98
C ASP A 866 -21.63 -47.72 -30.72
N VAL A 867 -22.05 -47.76 -29.45
CA VAL A 867 -23.42 -48.08 -29.02
C VAL A 867 -24.23 -46.81 -28.82
N SER A 868 -23.78 -45.89 -27.96
CA SER A 868 -24.56 -44.69 -27.60
C SER A 868 -24.75 -43.75 -28.78
N PHE A 869 -23.81 -43.72 -29.73
CA PHE A 869 -23.97 -42.93 -30.95
C PHE A 869 -25.21 -43.32 -31.75
N LYS A 870 -25.50 -44.62 -31.88
CA LYS A 870 -26.66 -45.13 -32.63
C LYS A 870 -27.99 -44.86 -31.93
N THR A 871 -27.97 -44.64 -30.62
CA THR A 871 -29.16 -44.32 -29.83
C THR A 871 -29.37 -42.82 -29.66
N THR A 872 -28.35 -41.99 -29.88
CA THR A 872 -28.41 -40.53 -29.74
C THR A 872 -28.61 -39.85 -31.10
N VAL A 873 -27.93 -40.30 -32.15
CA VAL A 873 -28.05 -39.77 -33.53
C VAL A 873 -29.23 -40.44 -34.27
N GLY A 874 -29.96 -39.65 -35.08
CA GLY A 874 -31.17 -40.10 -35.79
C GLY A 874 -32.45 -40.05 -34.94
N THR A 875 -32.37 -39.48 -33.74
CA THR A 875 -33.50 -39.22 -32.84
C THR A 875 -34.21 -37.91 -33.21
N ASP A 876 -35.15 -37.45 -32.39
CA ASP A 876 -35.82 -36.15 -32.53
C ASP A 876 -34.93 -34.94 -32.15
N LYS A 877 -33.62 -35.15 -31.92
CA LYS A 877 -32.65 -34.12 -31.52
C LYS A 877 -31.61 -33.83 -32.60
N ASP A 878 -31.18 -32.57 -32.67
CA ASP A 878 -30.04 -32.10 -33.43
C ASP A 878 -28.75 -32.36 -32.63
N VAL A 879 -27.79 -33.10 -33.19
CA VAL A 879 -26.59 -33.57 -32.47
C VAL A 879 -25.32 -33.01 -33.10
N LEU A 880 -24.52 -32.26 -32.34
CA LEU A 880 -23.20 -31.80 -32.76
C LEU A 880 -22.11 -32.64 -32.08
N VAL A 881 -21.32 -33.35 -32.87
CA VAL A 881 -20.33 -34.33 -32.38
C VAL A 881 -18.91 -33.90 -32.73
N ALA A 882 -18.04 -33.78 -31.72
CA ALA A 882 -16.60 -33.64 -31.91
C ALA A 882 -15.88 -35.00 -31.79
N PHE A 883 -15.23 -35.43 -32.85
CA PHE A 883 -14.32 -36.58 -32.85
C PHE A 883 -12.92 -36.10 -32.47
N THR A 884 -12.42 -36.59 -31.33
CA THR A 884 -11.21 -36.09 -30.67
C THR A 884 -10.23 -37.22 -30.35
N ALA A 885 -8.98 -36.90 -30.05
CA ALA A 885 -7.99 -37.85 -29.56
C ALA A 885 -7.25 -37.29 -28.32
N PRO A 886 -6.93 -38.11 -27.29
CA PRO A 886 -6.36 -37.63 -26.02
C PRO A 886 -5.00 -36.93 -26.15
N TRP A 887 -4.21 -37.31 -27.16
CA TRP A 887 -2.88 -36.74 -27.42
C TRP A 887 -2.90 -35.50 -28.33
N CYS A 888 -4.05 -35.15 -28.94
CA CYS A 888 -4.13 -34.07 -29.92
C CYS A 888 -4.19 -32.69 -29.24
N GLY A 889 -3.17 -31.85 -29.47
CA GLY A 889 -3.12 -30.48 -28.94
C GLY A 889 -4.32 -29.62 -29.32
N HIS A 890 -4.77 -29.68 -30.59
CA HIS A 890 -5.94 -28.93 -31.04
C HIS A 890 -7.26 -29.38 -30.40
N CYS A 891 -7.36 -30.67 -30.00
CA CYS A 891 -8.51 -31.16 -29.23
C CYS A 891 -8.49 -30.62 -27.80
N LYS A 892 -7.30 -30.55 -27.18
CA LYS A 892 -7.13 -29.97 -25.84
C LYS A 892 -7.48 -28.48 -25.82
N SER A 893 -7.11 -27.74 -26.87
CA SER A 893 -7.50 -26.33 -27.03
C SER A 893 -9.01 -26.14 -27.28
N LEU A 894 -9.68 -27.09 -27.93
CA LEU A 894 -11.12 -27.04 -28.18
C LEU A 894 -11.96 -27.41 -26.93
N ALA A 895 -11.43 -28.24 -26.04
CA ALA A 895 -12.18 -28.80 -24.92
C ALA A 895 -12.89 -27.76 -24.04
N PRO A 896 -12.25 -26.63 -23.62
CA PRO A 896 -12.95 -25.60 -22.83
C PRO A 896 -14.14 -24.99 -23.58
N THR A 897 -13.94 -24.65 -24.86
CA THR A 897 -15.00 -24.11 -25.72
C THR A 897 -16.14 -25.11 -25.92
N TRP A 898 -15.82 -26.40 -26.01
CA TRP A 898 -16.81 -27.47 -26.16
C TRP A 898 -17.67 -27.66 -24.91
N GLU A 899 -17.07 -27.51 -23.72
CA GLU A 899 -17.80 -27.53 -22.44
C GLU A 899 -18.68 -26.28 -22.28
N SER A 900 -18.17 -25.08 -22.59
CA SER A 900 -19.00 -23.85 -22.59
C SER A 900 -20.19 -23.99 -23.54
N LEU A 901 -19.95 -24.49 -24.75
CA LEU A 901 -20.99 -24.71 -25.73
C LEU A 901 -22.06 -25.68 -25.23
N ALA A 902 -21.68 -26.78 -24.58
CA ALA A 902 -22.64 -27.70 -23.99
C ALA A 902 -23.45 -27.06 -22.86
N ASN A 903 -22.85 -26.16 -22.08
CA ASN A 903 -23.56 -25.40 -21.04
C ASN A 903 -24.52 -24.37 -21.63
N ASP A 904 -24.15 -23.70 -22.72
CA ASP A 904 -25.02 -22.73 -23.40
C ASP A 904 -26.30 -23.37 -23.93
N PHE A 905 -26.18 -24.60 -24.41
CA PHE A 905 -27.28 -25.38 -24.96
C PHE A 905 -27.92 -26.36 -23.95
N ALA A 906 -27.49 -26.36 -22.68
CA ALA A 906 -28.00 -27.30 -21.67
C ALA A 906 -29.51 -27.19 -21.43
N ARG A 907 -30.13 -26.06 -21.80
CA ARG A 907 -31.58 -25.80 -21.69
C ARG A 907 -32.35 -26.11 -22.98
N GLU A 908 -31.67 -26.46 -24.07
CA GLU A 908 -32.30 -26.84 -25.34
C GLU A 908 -32.45 -28.36 -25.40
N SER A 909 -33.63 -28.87 -25.06
CA SER A 909 -33.87 -30.32 -25.01
C SER A 909 -33.74 -31.02 -26.38
N ASN A 910 -33.82 -30.25 -27.47
CA ASN A 910 -33.67 -30.71 -28.85
C ASN A 910 -32.23 -30.61 -29.38
N VAL A 911 -31.26 -30.11 -28.60
CA VAL A 911 -29.86 -30.01 -29.02
C VAL A 911 -28.98 -30.88 -28.10
N VAL A 912 -28.06 -31.64 -28.70
CA VAL A 912 -27.07 -32.43 -27.95
C VAL A 912 -25.67 -32.03 -28.41
N ILE A 913 -24.83 -31.62 -27.46
CA ILE A 913 -23.40 -31.40 -27.70
C ILE A 913 -22.64 -32.62 -27.20
N ALA A 914 -21.98 -33.31 -28.12
CA ALA A 914 -21.37 -34.60 -27.87
C ALA A 914 -19.90 -34.66 -28.27
N LYS A 915 -19.16 -35.60 -27.68
CA LYS A 915 -17.79 -35.91 -28.08
C LYS A 915 -17.55 -37.41 -28.15
N VAL A 916 -16.68 -37.81 -29.07
CA VAL A 916 -16.20 -39.18 -29.26
C VAL A 916 -14.69 -39.16 -29.09
N ASP A 917 -14.17 -40.04 -28.23
CA ASP A 917 -12.74 -40.38 -28.26
C ASP A 917 -12.52 -41.35 -29.41
N ALA A 918 -12.02 -40.82 -30.52
CA ALA A 918 -11.89 -41.55 -31.78
C ALA A 918 -10.85 -42.67 -31.74
N GLU A 919 -9.94 -42.65 -30.74
CA GLU A 919 -8.88 -43.64 -30.54
C GLU A 919 -9.27 -44.75 -29.56
N ALA A 920 -10.34 -44.54 -28.78
CA ALA A 920 -10.84 -45.51 -27.80
C ALA A 920 -11.37 -46.77 -28.49
N GLU A 921 -11.06 -47.94 -27.91
CA GLU A 921 -11.40 -49.23 -28.50
C GLU A 921 -12.90 -49.40 -28.77
N ASN A 922 -13.75 -48.79 -27.93
CA ASN A 922 -15.21 -48.77 -28.01
C ASN A 922 -15.80 -47.72 -28.97
N ALA A 923 -14.99 -47.00 -29.73
CA ALA A 923 -15.42 -45.99 -30.69
C ALA A 923 -14.70 -46.07 -32.06
N ARG A 924 -13.75 -46.99 -32.22
CA ARG A 924 -12.95 -47.14 -33.46
C ARG A 924 -13.80 -47.55 -34.66
N ALA A 925 -14.83 -48.36 -34.45
CA ALA A 925 -15.71 -48.78 -35.54
C ALA A 925 -16.51 -47.57 -36.07
N LEU A 926 -17.08 -46.78 -35.15
CA LEU A 926 -17.76 -45.52 -35.43
C LEU A 926 -16.84 -44.51 -36.12
N THR A 927 -15.62 -44.30 -35.63
CA THR A 927 -14.65 -43.37 -36.24
C THR A 927 -14.35 -43.72 -37.70
N LYS A 928 -14.18 -45.02 -37.99
CA LYS A 928 -13.94 -45.52 -39.36
C LYS A 928 -15.17 -45.38 -40.25
N GLU A 929 -16.35 -45.72 -39.73
CA GLU A 929 -17.64 -45.57 -40.42
C GLU A 929 -17.92 -44.10 -40.78
N GLN A 930 -17.57 -43.20 -39.86
CA GLN A 930 -17.70 -41.75 -40.05
C GLN A 930 -16.58 -41.14 -40.90
N GLY A 931 -15.61 -41.91 -41.38
CA GLY A 931 -14.55 -41.42 -42.28
C GLY A 931 -13.67 -40.31 -41.67
N VAL A 932 -13.43 -40.35 -40.35
CA VAL A 932 -12.60 -39.35 -39.66
C VAL A 932 -11.12 -39.65 -39.91
N THR A 933 -10.42 -38.72 -40.57
CA THR A 933 -9.00 -38.85 -40.95
C THR A 933 -8.06 -37.90 -40.19
N GLY A 934 -8.60 -37.03 -39.32
CA GLY A 934 -7.84 -36.07 -38.53
C GLY A 934 -8.66 -35.49 -37.37
N TYR A 935 -7.97 -34.85 -36.42
CA TYR A 935 -8.58 -34.38 -35.17
C TYR A 935 -8.31 -32.90 -34.88
N PRO A 936 -9.26 -32.17 -34.25
CA PRO A 936 -10.66 -32.56 -34.09
C PRO A 936 -11.41 -32.48 -35.42
N THR A 937 -12.30 -33.43 -35.66
CA THR A 937 -13.31 -33.39 -36.74
C THR A 937 -14.67 -33.19 -36.11
N ILE A 938 -15.43 -32.20 -36.58
CA ILE A 938 -16.74 -31.84 -36.01
C ILE A 938 -17.81 -32.10 -37.06
N LYS A 939 -18.87 -32.81 -36.67
CA LYS A 939 -20.00 -33.15 -37.53
C LYS A 939 -21.32 -32.82 -36.85
N PHE A 940 -22.26 -32.32 -37.62
CA PHE A 940 -23.62 -32.02 -37.20
C PHE A 940 -24.59 -33.03 -37.81
N PHE A 941 -25.47 -33.60 -36.99
CA PHE A 941 -26.49 -34.55 -37.39
C PHE A 941 -27.86 -33.90 -37.16
N PRO A 942 -28.59 -33.56 -38.23
CA PRO A 942 -29.93 -32.99 -38.10
C PRO A 942 -30.90 -33.97 -37.44
N LYS A 943 -31.89 -33.46 -36.72
CA LYS A 943 -32.97 -34.29 -36.14
C LYS A 943 -33.61 -35.22 -37.19
N GLY A 944 -33.78 -36.47 -36.82
CA GLY A 944 -34.33 -37.54 -37.67
C GLY A 944 -33.38 -38.06 -38.76
N SER A 945 -32.13 -37.56 -38.81
CA SER A 945 -31.14 -37.96 -39.81
C SER A 945 -29.91 -38.60 -39.17
N THR A 946 -29.40 -39.65 -39.81
CA THR A 946 -28.08 -40.24 -39.50
C THR A 946 -26.97 -39.73 -40.41
N GLU A 947 -27.32 -38.93 -41.44
CA GLU A 947 -26.38 -38.34 -42.39
C GLU A 947 -25.75 -37.06 -41.80
N PRO A 948 -24.41 -36.98 -41.66
CA PRO A 948 -23.74 -35.81 -41.09
C PRO A 948 -23.47 -34.70 -42.10
N GLU A 949 -23.51 -33.47 -41.60
CA GLU A 949 -22.88 -32.30 -42.22
C GLU A 949 -21.56 -31.98 -41.50
N THR A 950 -20.45 -31.92 -42.24
CA THR A 950 -19.15 -31.56 -41.66
C THR A 950 -19.11 -30.06 -41.34
N TYR A 951 -18.78 -29.71 -40.10
CA TYR A 951 -18.61 -28.33 -39.69
C TYR A 951 -17.23 -27.80 -40.11
N SER A 952 -17.21 -26.75 -40.93
CA SER A 952 -16.00 -26.11 -41.46
C SER A 952 -15.82 -24.65 -41.00
N GLY A 953 -16.66 -24.18 -40.07
CA GLY A 953 -16.59 -22.82 -39.54
C GLY A 953 -15.46 -22.60 -38.52
N ALA A 954 -15.36 -21.38 -38.00
CA ALA A 954 -14.42 -21.04 -36.94
C ALA A 954 -14.71 -21.85 -35.66
N ARG A 955 -13.67 -22.21 -34.91
CA ARG A 955 -13.79 -23.03 -33.70
C ARG A 955 -13.90 -22.17 -32.42
N SER A 956 -14.64 -21.07 -32.51
CA SER A 956 -14.98 -20.23 -31.36
C SER A 956 -16.41 -20.53 -30.88
N GLU A 957 -16.69 -20.20 -29.62
CA GLU A 957 -18.00 -20.37 -28.99
C GLU A 957 -19.11 -19.68 -29.80
N GLU A 958 -18.89 -18.44 -30.22
CA GLU A 958 -19.86 -17.65 -30.98
C GLU A 958 -20.17 -18.25 -32.36
N ALA A 959 -19.16 -18.82 -33.01
CA ALA A 959 -19.32 -19.45 -34.31
C ALA A 959 -20.14 -20.75 -34.21
N PHE A 960 -19.92 -21.55 -33.16
CA PHE A 960 -20.71 -22.74 -32.89
C PHE A 960 -22.15 -22.39 -32.50
N ILE A 961 -22.35 -21.44 -31.59
CA ILE A 961 -23.68 -20.97 -31.19
C ILE A 961 -24.47 -20.50 -32.42
N LYS A 962 -23.85 -19.65 -33.27
CA LYS A 962 -24.49 -19.16 -34.49
C LYS A 962 -24.87 -20.30 -35.43
N PHE A 963 -24.00 -21.28 -35.60
CA PHE A 963 -24.26 -22.45 -36.44
C PHE A 963 -25.42 -23.30 -35.89
N ILE A 964 -25.41 -23.61 -34.60
CA ILE A 964 -26.48 -24.41 -33.96
C ILE A 964 -27.80 -23.65 -33.99
N ASN A 965 -27.82 -22.36 -33.65
CA ASN A 965 -29.02 -21.52 -33.75
C ASN A 965 -29.63 -21.55 -35.15
N GLN A 966 -28.78 -21.44 -36.19
CA GLN A 966 -29.23 -21.50 -37.57
C GLN A 966 -29.79 -22.88 -37.96
N LYS A 967 -29.23 -23.97 -37.44
CA LYS A 967 -29.60 -25.34 -37.83
C LYS A 967 -30.76 -25.92 -37.01
N ALA A 968 -30.75 -25.67 -35.70
CA ALA A 968 -31.72 -26.17 -34.74
C ALA A 968 -32.89 -25.21 -34.46
N GLY A 969 -32.84 -23.98 -35.01
CA GLY A 969 -33.89 -22.96 -34.80
C GLY A 969 -33.93 -22.41 -33.37
N THR A 970 -32.79 -22.40 -32.69
CA THR A 970 -32.61 -21.87 -31.33
C THR A 970 -32.08 -20.44 -31.36
N HIS A 971 -32.05 -19.77 -30.20
CA HIS A 971 -31.63 -18.38 -30.09
C HIS A 971 -30.68 -18.16 -28.91
N ARG A 972 -29.77 -19.10 -28.65
CA ARG A 972 -28.83 -19.01 -27.53
C ARG A 972 -27.74 -17.99 -27.79
N ALA A 973 -27.20 -17.41 -26.72
CA ALA A 973 -26.04 -16.52 -26.71
C ALA A 973 -25.01 -17.05 -25.69
N PRO A 974 -23.73 -16.63 -25.76
CA PRO A 974 -22.71 -17.06 -24.80
C PRO A 974 -23.16 -16.85 -23.35
N GLY A 975 -23.01 -17.89 -22.52
CA GLY A 975 -23.55 -17.94 -21.15
C GLY A 975 -24.97 -18.52 -21.02
N GLY A 976 -25.50 -19.16 -22.07
CA GLY A 976 -26.79 -19.87 -22.09
C GLY A 976 -28.05 -18.99 -22.08
N GLY A 977 -27.90 -17.67 -22.19
CA GLY A 977 -28.99 -16.72 -22.35
C GLY A 977 -29.61 -16.75 -23.74
N LEU A 978 -30.66 -15.96 -23.96
CA LEU A 978 -31.28 -15.77 -25.27
C LEU A 978 -30.77 -14.50 -25.96
N ASP A 979 -30.60 -14.54 -27.27
CA ASP A 979 -30.24 -13.39 -28.10
C ASP A 979 -31.42 -12.40 -28.30
N ALA A 980 -31.16 -11.26 -28.95
CA ALA A 980 -32.14 -10.19 -29.16
C ALA A 980 -33.23 -10.50 -30.20
N THR A 981 -33.14 -11.65 -30.88
CA THR A 981 -34.14 -12.13 -31.85
C THR A 981 -35.05 -13.22 -31.26
N ALA A 982 -34.70 -13.74 -30.09
CA ALA A 982 -35.50 -14.76 -29.42
C ALA A 982 -36.94 -14.26 -29.14
N GLY A 983 -37.92 -15.04 -29.62
CA GLY A 983 -39.34 -14.76 -29.49
C GLY A 983 -39.90 -13.73 -30.47
N THR A 984 -39.07 -13.10 -31.32
CA THR A 984 -39.56 -12.15 -32.31
C THR A 984 -39.93 -12.84 -33.61
N ILE A 985 -40.94 -12.32 -34.32
CA ILE A 985 -41.44 -12.89 -35.57
C ILE A 985 -41.26 -11.87 -36.67
N ALA A 986 -40.35 -12.12 -37.61
CA ALA A 986 -39.91 -11.14 -38.61
C ALA A 986 -41.06 -10.51 -39.42
N VAL A 987 -42.09 -11.28 -39.78
CA VAL A 987 -43.27 -10.77 -40.51
C VAL A 987 -44.07 -9.78 -39.65
N LEU A 988 -44.23 -10.07 -38.35
CA LEU A 988 -44.94 -9.19 -37.42
C LEU A 988 -44.08 -7.98 -37.04
N ASP A 989 -42.76 -8.16 -36.84
CA ASP A 989 -41.81 -7.07 -36.58
C ASP A 989 -41.85 -6.01 -37.69
N LYS A 990 -41.94 -6.46 -38.95
CA LYS A 990 -42.09 -5.56 -40.10
C LYS A 990 -43.38 -4.74 -39.99
N ILE A 991 -44.53 -5.38 -39.75
CA ILE A 991 -45.82 -4.69 -39.60
C ILE A 991 -45.79 -3.71 -38.42
N VAL A 992 -45.20 -4.12 -37.30
CA VAL A 992 -45.03 -3.27 -36.10
C VAL A 992 -44.19 -2.05 -36.43
N SER A 993 -43.01 -2.22 -37.05
CA SER A 993 -42.12 -1.12 -37.39
C SER A 993 -42.76 -0.10 -38.34
N GLU A 994 -43.49 -0.56 -39.35
CA GLU A 994 -44.16 0.30 -40.34
C GLU A 994 -45.28 1.16 -39.71
N HIS A 995 -46.03 0.59 -38.77
CA HIS A 995 -47.21 1.25 -38.18
C HIS A 995 -46.92 2.05 -36.91
N VAL A 996 -45.94 1.62 -36.10
CA VAL A 996 -45.46 2.37 -34.93
C VAL A 996 -44.75 3.65 -35.38
N ALA A 997 -43.89 3.57 -36.40
CA ALA A 997 -43.22 4.75 -36.96
C ALA A 997 -44.21 5.73 -37.62
N ALA A 998 -45.31 5.23 -38.21
CA ALA A 998 -46.34 6.05 -38.83
C ALA A 998 -47.41 6.58 -37.83
N GLN A 999 -47.31 6.28 -36.53
CA GLN A 999 -48.31 6.59 -35.50
C GLN A 999 -49.74 6.12 -35.83
N LYS A 1000 -49.90 5.02 -36.57
CA LYS A 1000 -51.20 4.47 -37.00
C LYS A 1000 -51.60 3.26 -36.15
N LEU A 1001 -51.78 3.48 -34.84
CA LEU A 1001 -52.02 2.41 -33.86
C LEU A 1001 -53.33 1.66 -34.07
N ASP A 1002 -54.39 2.32 -34.56
CA ASP A 1002 -55.68 1.66 -34.84
C ASP A 1002 -55.61 0.64 -35.98
N LYS A 1003 -54.72 0.87 -36.95
CA LYS A 1003 -54.47 -0.05 -38.08
C LYS A 1003 -53.52 -1.16 -37.72
N LEU A 1004 -52.55 -0.90 -36.84
CA LEU A 1004 -51.59 -1.87 -36.33
C LEU A 1004 -52.29 -3.11 -35.76
N VAL A 1005 -53.32 -2.93 -34.92
CA VAL A 1005 -54.02 -4.06 -34.28
C VAL A 1005 -54.69 -4.96 -35.33
N VAL A 1006 -55.32 -4.38 -36.35
CA VAL A 1006 -56.02 -5.13 -37.42
C VAL A 1006 -55.02 -5.92 -38.25
N GLU A 1007 -53.90 -5.31 -38.63
CA GLU A 1007 -52.89 -5.95 -39.49
C GLU A 1007 -52.07 -7.01 -38.76
N VAL A 1008 -51.65 -6.74 -37.52
CA VAL A 1008 -50.97 -7.75 -36.68
C VAL A 1008 -51.90 -8.94 -36.41
N LYS A 1009 -53.19 -8.70 -36.15
CA LYS A 1009 -54.17 -9.78 -35.93
C LYS A 1009 -54.34 -10.64 -37.19
N LYS A 1010 -54.47 -10.01 -38.37
CA LYS A 1010 -54.59 -10.72 -39.65
C LYS A 1010 -53.32 -11.50 -40.00
N ALA A 1011 -52.14 -10.95 -39.73
CA ALA A 1011 -50.86 -11.61 -40.00
C ALA A 1011 -50.55 -12.72 -38.99
N ALA A 1012 -51.10 -12.65 -37.77
CA ALA A 1012 -51.01 -13.71 -36.77
C ALA A 1012 -51.95 -14.90 -37.07
N GLU A 1013 -53.06 -14.68 -37.80
CA GLU A 1013 -53.99 -15.73 -38.27
C GLU A 1013 -53.30 -16.63 -39.31
N GLY A 1014 -52.58 -17.65 -38.82
CA GLY A 1014 -51.86 -18.63 -39.65
C GLY A 1014 -50.42 -18.93 -39.21
N LEU A 1015 -49.92 -18.29 -38.14
CA LEU A 1015 -48.59 -18.56 -37.59
C LEU A 1015 -48.64 -19.61 -36.48
N GLU A 1016 -47.88 -20.70 -36.61
CA GLU A 1016 -47.67 -21.70 -35.56
C GLU A 1016 -46.52 -21.29 -34.62
N ASP A 1017 -46.56 -20.06 -34.08
CA ASP A 1017 -45.58 -19.56 -33.10
C ASP A 1017 -46.27 -19.13 -31.80
N LYS A 1018 -45.75 -19.60 -30.66
CA LYS A 1018 -46.33 -19.34 -29.32
C LYS A 1018 -46.41 -17.85 -28.96
N TYR A 1019 -45.63 -17.00 -29.60
CA TYR A 1019 -45.60 -15.55 -29.34
C TYR A 1019 -46.48 -14.73 -30.30
N ALA A 1020 -47.06 -15.33 -31.36
CA ALA A 1020 -47.94 -14.61 -32.28
C ALA A 1020 -49.14 -13.95 -31.55
N GLU A 1021 -49.76 -14.66 -30.59
CA GLU A 1021 -50.81 -14.08 -29.74
C GLU A 1021 -50.30 -12.93 -28.85
N TYR A 1022 -49.04 -12.98 -28.44
CA TYR A 1022 -48.44 -11.94 -27.59
C TYR A 1022 -48.25 -10.64 -28.36
N TYR A 1023 -47.89 -10.70 -29.65
CA TYR A 1023 -47.89 -9.53 -30.55
C TYR A 1023 -49.27 -8.88 -30.65
N VAL A 1024 -50.33 -9.68 -30.81
CA VAL A 1024 -51.72 -9.16 -30.87
C VAL A 1024 -52.11 -8.49 -29.54
N LYS A 1025 -51.78 -9.12 -28.41
CA LYS A 1025 -52.03 -8.57 -27.07
C LYS A 1025 -51.24 -7.28 -26.80
N ALA A 1026 -49.99 -7.22 -27.24
CA ALA A 1026 -49.14 -6.03 -27.09
C ALA A 1026 -49.65 -4.87 -27.97
N ALA A 1027 -50.03 -5.14 -29.22
CA ALA A 1027 -50.62 -4.15 -30.12
C ALA A 1027 -51.95 -3.59 -29.57
N ASP A 1028 -52.86 -4.45 -29.09
CA ASP A 1028 -54.14 -4.02 -28.52
C ASP A 1028 -53.94 -3.15 -27.27
N LYS A 1029 -53.02 -3.52 -26.38
CA LYS A 1029 -52.71 -2.70 -25.19
C LYS A 1029 -52.02 -1.38 -25.53
N LEU A 1030 -51.14 -1.36 -26.52
CA LEU A 1030 -50.49 -0.14 -26.98
C LEU A 1030 -51.50 0.83 -27.61
N SER A 1031 -52.48 0.33 -28.37
CA SER A 1031 -53.56 1.16 -28.94
C SER A 1031 -54.41 1.88 -27.88
N LYS A 1032 -54.45 1.35 -26.65
CA LYS A 1032 -55.20 1.92 -25.51
C LYS A 1032 -54.32 2.77 -24.58
N ASN A 1033 -53.00 2.61 -24.64
CA ASN A 1033 -52.04 3.29 -23.77
C ASN A 1033 -50.67 3.35 -24.48
N GLU A 1034 -50.35 4.51 -25.05
CA GLU A 1034 -49.12 4.75 -25.83
C GLU A 1034 -47.83 4.44 -25.04
N GLY A 1035 -47.84 4.59 -23.72
CA GLY A 1035 -46.68 4.30 -22.86
C GLY A 1035 -46.58 2.85 -22.37
N TYR A 1036 -47.47 1.95 -22.81
CA TYR A 1036 -47.53 0.57 -22.32
C TYR A 1036 -46.24 -0.21 -22.58
N ALA A 1037 -45.74 -0.19 -23.82
CA ALA A 1037 -44.60 -1.01 -24.23
C ALA A 1037 -43.34 -0.67 -23.41
N ALA A 1038 -42.97 0.61 -23.31
CA ALA A 1038 -41.81 1.06 -22.54
C ALA A 1038 -41.92 0.73 -21.04
N LYS A 1039 -43.10 0.93 -20.43
CA LYS A 1039 -43.33 0.61 -19.01
C LYS A 1039 -43.25 -0.88 -18.74
N GLU A 1040 -43.75 -1.70 -19.65
CA GLU A 1040 -43.74 -3.16 -19.49
C GLU A 1040 -42.34 -3.75 -19.71
N VAL A 1041 -41.56 -3.23 -20.68
CA VAL A 1041 -40.13 -3.59 -20.83
C VAL A 1041 -39.36 -3.30 -19.52
N ALA A 1042 -39.49 -2.09 -18.98
CA ALA A 1042 -38.83 -1.72 -17.72
C ALA A 1042 -39.27 -2.60 -16.53
N ARG A 1043 -40.52 -3.06 -16.51
CA ARG A 1043 -41.02 -4.00 -15.49
C ARG A 1043 -40.39 -5.39 -15.64
N LEU A 1044 -40.32 -5.91 -16.86
CA LEU A 1044 -39.72 -7.21 -17.15
C LEU A 1044 -38.21 -7.21 -16.84
N GLN A 1045 -37.49 -6.14 -17.21
CA GLN A 1045 -36.07 -5.96 -16.85
C GLN A 1045 -35.84 -5.92 -15.34
N LYS A 1046 -36.71 -5.24 -14.57
CA LYS A 1046 -36.65 -5.27 -13.09
C LYS A 1046 -36.89 -6.65 -12.50
N ILE A 1047 -37.68 -7.51 -13.16
CA ILE A 1047 -37.90 -8.89 -12.72
C ILE A 1047 -36.67 -9.73 -13.01
N LEU A 1048 -36.06 -9.57 -14.18
CA LEU A 1048 -34.80 -10.22 -14.53
C LEU A 1048 -33.68 -9.85 -13.55
N ALA A 1049 -33.58 -8.58 -13.15
CA ALA A 1049 -32.59 -8.08 -12.20
C ALA A 1049 -32.77 -8.59 -10.75
N LYS A 1050 -33.99 -8.97 -10.34
CA LYS A 1050 -34.27 -9.48 -8.98
C LYS A 1050 -33.86 -10.95 -8.77
N GLY A 1051 -33.66 -11.71 -9.85
CA GLY A 1051 -33.35 -13.14 -9.78
C GLY A 1051 -34.47 -14.03 -9.22
N GLY A 1052 -34.22 -15.34 -9.10
CA GLY A 1052 -35.10 -16.30 -8.40
C GLY A 1052 -36.27 -16.90 -9.21
N SER A 1053 -36.32 -16.70 -10.52
CA SER A 1053 -37.32 -17.36 -11.40
C SER A 1053 -36.77 -18.65 -12.01
N ALA A 1054 -37.65 -19.63 -12.24
CA ALA A 1054 -37.28 -20.87 -12.94
C ALA A 1054 -36.71 -20.57 -14.35
N PRO A 1055 -35.73 -21.34 -14.84
CA PRO A 1055 -35.08 -21.09 -16.13
C PRO A 1055 -36.04 -20.92 -17.32
N GLU A 1056 -37.10 -21.72 -17.41
CA GLU A 1056 -38.06 -21.59 -18.52
C GLU A 1056 -38.88 -20.30 -18.45
N LYS A 1057 -39.09 -19.77 -17.23
CA LYS A 1057 -39.75 -18.47 -17.02
C LYS A 1057 -38.83 -17.31 -17.38
N LEU A 1058 -37.51 -17.44 -17.20
CA LEU A 1058 -36.54 -16.41 -17.59
C LEU A 1058 -36.51 -16.26 -19.11
N ASP A 1059 -36.46 -17.37 -19.85
CA ASP A 1059 -36.45 -17.37 -21.31
C ASP A 1059 -37.75 -16.77 -21.90
N ASP A 1060 -38.92 -17.06 -21.32
CA ASP A 1060 -40.20 -16.43 -21.69
C ASP A 1060 -40.22 -14.92 -21.38
N ILE A 1061 -39.67 -14.49 -20.24
CA ILE A 1061 -39.57 -13.07 -19.88
C ILE A 1061 -38.66 -12.31 -20.86
N VAL A 1062 -37.50 -12.88 -21.19
CA VAL A 1062 -36.56 -12.28 -22.16
C VAL A 1062 -37.22 -12.21 -23.54
N SER A 1063 -37.84 -13.30 -24.01
CA SER A 1063 -38.55 -13.33 -25.29
C SER A 1063 -39.65 -12.27 -25.37
N ARG A 1064 -40.47 -12.12 -24.32
CA ARG A 1064 -41.50 -11.08 -24.25
C ARG A 1064 -40.93 -9.67 -24.20
N SER A 1065 -39.79 -9.49 -23.55
CA SER A 1065 -39.06 -8.22 -23.53
C SER A 1065 -38.57 -7.86 -24.93
N ASN A 1066 -37.96 -8.80 -25.65
CA ASN A 1066 -37.50 -8.61 -27.03
C ASN A 1066 -38.65 -8.20 -27.96
N ILE A 1067 -39.81 -8.87 -27.85
CA ILE A 1067 -41.01 -8.52 -28.62
C ILE A 1067 -41.47 -7.10 -28.30
N LEU A 1068 -41.60 -6.75 -27.01
CA LEU A 1068 -42.08 -5.43 -26.61
C LEU A 1068 -41.14 -4.31 -27.05
N SER A 1069 -39.82 -4.54 -27.07
CA SER A 1069 -38.85 -3.58 -27.60
C SER A 1069 -39.12 -3.20 -29.05
N ARG A 1070 -39.72 -4.10 -29.85
CA ARG A 1070 -40.12 -3.79 -31.25
C ARG A 1070 -41.23 -2.75 -31.33
N PHE A 1071 -42.04 -2.60 -30.27
CA PHE A 1071 -43.15 -1.63 -30.20
C PHE A 1071 -42.73 -0.26 -29.66
N VAL A 1072 -41.49 -0.09 -29.17
CA VAL A 1072 -41.01 1.17 -28.56
C VAL A 1072 -40.44 2.16 -29.60
N GLY A 1073 -40.16 1.71 -30.82
CA GLY A 1073 -39.46 2.50 -31.85
C GLY A 1073 -37.97 2.72 -31.51
N ASP A 1074 -37.17 3.28 -32.42
CA ASP A 1074 -35.73 3.56 -32.21
C ASP A 1074 -35.50 4.64 -31.14
N VAL A 1075 -35.74 4.28 -29.87
CA VAL A 1075 -35.17 4.95 -28.71
C VAL A 1075 -33.83 4.27 -28.46
N LYS A 1076 -32.74 5.06 -28.50
CA LYS A 1076 -31.38 4.58 -28.24
C LYS A 1076 -31.34 3.75 -26.96
N HIS A 1077 -30.78 2.55 -27.06
CA HIS A 1077 -30.70 1.55 -25.99
C HIS A 1077 -29.95 1.99 -24.72
N ASP A 1078 -29.38 3.20 -24.69
CA ASP A 1078 -28.54 3.75 -23.62
C ASP A 1078 -29.32 4.50 -22.52
N GLU A 1079 -30.64 4.68 -22.64
CA GLU A 1079 -31.46 5.43 -21.66
C GLU A 1079 -32.57 4.61 -20.94
N LEU A 1080 -32.51 3.27 -20.95
CA LEU A 1080 -33.45 2.42 -20.19
C LEU A 1080 -32.78 1.56 -19.13
#